data_AF-A0A8J3YLH7-F1
#
_entry.id   AF-A0A8J3YLH7-F1
#
_cell.length_a   1.000
_cell.length_b   1.000
_cell.length_c   1.000
_cell.angle_alpha   90.00
_cell.angle_beta   90.00
_cell.angle_gamma   90.00
#
_symmetry.space_group_name_H-M   'P 1'
#
loop_
_entity.id
_entity.type
_entity.pdbx_description
1 polymer ?
#
loop_
_entity_poly.entity_id
_entity_poly.type
_entity_poly.pdbx_seq_one_letter_code
_entity_poly.pdbx_strand_id
1 'polypeptide(L)'
;MANSTVNGPVSRAETLARCQHWVDSGVTYTQTGTWAPDPQGKAYRRDCSGLVSMAWHLGSSLNTWGFEDFSAKQYLPSLHDLRPGDALLKEGHIELFARWVDPDRHTKGAFVYSFNTTGETVQNPAKKTNKGHLGRNSWDDLNTYRPIRYKRIQDTGAAAPAGGGLLREPDGAISLVVGGAPFHLSPDEYAALGSPPFDSVPAGTFERMPSLIADGTLIRTDDGAIHIVAGGARFHLTPADYETLGRPPFVRVPGRLVAGLDTAPVDDTFLRDIVDGAIWQVTGGTRYHLDAGEFAALGSPPFTTVPRAFVDTVAAGVPVEPAFLREVGSGAIHQVVGGRPYHLDPAEYAGLGSPRFSNVPAGRIAGLPNVPADGTYLRDLTDGAVWVIVGGAKYHLSPQEFGTELEGPPFTNVPTGFLTGIDRTLPSTGFMRSPGDATVWQVVNGAGHPLSDAEWAQLDRPEPTTVPAGLIARLGTVPDDGSLLRDVTNGAVHQVVGRARRHLSADEYAELGEPPFVDVPPGFLAKITDTTPQGALFLRDGTGTVHRVVNGAKFALDAADLSALGGPPSIRVPAATLELFGTVPADGSLLRDVADGAVWQVLDGKKRHLSPEEFGALAEHGCADVTARLLDAVP
;
A
#
# COMPACT_ATOMS: atom_id res chain seq x y z
N MET A 1 -9.16 22.07 -30.83
CA MET A 1 -8.37 22.91 -31.76
C MET A 1 -6.91 22.69 -31.46
N ALA A 2 -6.07 22.49 -32.47
CA ALA A 2 -4.62 22.34 -32.28
C ALA A 2 -3.97 23.74 -32.20
N ASN A 3 -3.39 24.05 -31.04
CA ASN A 3 -2.94 25.40 -30.66
C ASN A 3 -1.43 25.48 -30.40
N SER A 4 -0.70 24.35 -30.42
CA SER A 4 0.74 24.35 -30.22
C SER A 4 1.46 25.09 -31.34
N THR A 5 2.62 25.69 -31.02
CA THR A 5 3.56 26.19 -32.03
C THR A 5 4.50 25.08 -32.47
N VAL A 6 5.06 25.19 -33.68
CA VAL A 6 6.00 24.20 -34.22
C VAL A 6 7.21 24.05 -33.30
N ASN A 7 7.59 22.81 -32.96
CA ASN A 7 8.58 22.47 -31.93
C ASN A 7 8.23 22.96 -30.50
N GLY A 8 7.08 23.57 -30.28
CA GLY A 8 6.66 24.08 -28.98
C GLY A 8 6.16 23.00 -28.03
N PRO A 9 5.68 23.40 -26.85
CA PRO A 9 4.85 22.56 -26.02
C PRO A 9 3.59 22.10 -26.74
N VAL A 10 3.23 20.82 -26.56
CA VAL A 10 2.03 20.21 -27.15
C VAL A 10 1.33 19.36 -26.10
N SER A 11 -0.01 19.39 -26.07
CA SER A 11 -0.77 18.57 -25.14
C SER A 11 -0.96 17.14 -25.66
N ARG A 12 -1.23 16.19 -24.75
CA ARG A 12 -1.59 14.81 -25.14
C ARG A 12 -2.84 14.77 -26.01
N ALA A 13 -3.86 15.52 -25.59
CA ALA A 13 -5.10 15.64 -26.35
C ALA A 13 -4.85 16.20 -27.76
N GLU A 14 -4.00 17.24 -27.89
CA GLU A 14 -3.62 17.77 -29.19
C GLU A 14 -2.84 16.75 -30.03
N THR A 15 -1.91 16.01 -29.41
CA THR A 15 -1.12 14.98 -30.09
C THR A 15 -2.02 13.90 -30.71
N LEU A 16 -3.01 13.42 -29.95
CA LEU A 16 -3.99 12.44 -30.46
C LEU A 16 -4.92 13.06 -31.51
N ALA A 17 -5.39 14.29 -31.32
CA ALA A 17 -6.25 14.98 -32.28
C ALA A 17 -5.53 15.21 -33.63
N ARG A 18 -4.24 15.49 -33.59
CA ARG A 18 -3.37 15.58 -34.78
C ARG A 18 -3.30 14.24 -35.52
N CYS A 19 -3.10 13.12 -34.82
CA CYS A 19 -3.19 11.80 -35.45
C CYS A 19 -4.56 11.53 -36.06
N GLN A 20 -5.63 11.85 -35.33
CA GLN A 20 -6.99 11.65 -35.81
C GLN A 20 -7.29 12.49 -37.05
N HIS A 21 -6.75 13.71 -37.16
CA HIS A 21 -6.90 14.51 -38.37
C HIS A 21 -6.44 13.79 -39.65
N TRP A 22 -5.34 13.02 -39.58
CA TRP A 22 -4.88 12.21 -40.72
C TRP A 22 -5.75 10.99 -40.97
N VAL A 23 -6.33 10.39 -39.92
CA VAL A 23 -7.35 9.33 -40.04
C VAL A 23 -8.56 9.87 -40.79
N ASP A 24 -9.10 11.01 -40.35
CA ASP A 24 -10.31 11.62 -40.90
C ASP A 24 -10.10 12.14 -42.33
N SER A 25 -8.89 12.61 -42.63
CA SER A 25 -8.50 13.05 -43.97
C SER A 25 -8.17 11.90 -44.93
N GLY A 26 -8.28 10.64 -44.47
CA GLY A 26 -8.02 9.46 -45.30
C GLY A 26 -6.59 9.37 -45.83
N VAL A 27 -5.62 9.93 -45.09
CA VAL A 27 -4.21 9.92 -45.51
C VAL A 27 -3.71 8.48 -45.57
N THR A 28 -3.12 8.11 -46.70
CA THR A 28 -2.56 6.77 -46.91
C THR A 28 -1.04 6.76 -46.82
N TYR A 29 -0.50 5.69 -46.25
CA TYR A 29 0.93 5.47 -46.09
C TYR A 29 1.63 5.35 -47.45
N THR A 30 2.81 5.96 -47.55
CA THR A 30 3.75 5.74 -48.66
C THR A 30 5.18 6.11 -48.26
N GLN A 31 6.15 5.35 -48.77
CA GLN A 31 7.58 5.63 -48.60
C GLN A 31 8.16 6.54 -49.70
N THR A 32 7.39 6.89 -50.73
CA THR A 32 7.90 7.61 -51.92
C THR A 32 7.99 9.13 -51.74
N GLY A 33 8.20 9.63 -50.52
CA GLY A 33 8.53 11.02 -50.25
C GLY A 33 7.41 12.06 -50.46
N THR A 34 6.15 11.64 -50.55
CA THR A 34 5.01 12.58 -50.61
C THR A 34 4.58 13.04 -49.21
N TRP A 35 3.97 14.22 -49.14
CA TRP A 35 3.66 14.90 -47.90
C TRP A 35 2.16 15.13 -47.72
N ALA A 36 1.68 15.14 -46.48
CA ALA A 36 0.33 15.55 -46.11
C ALA A 36 0.38 16.70 -45.09
N PRO A 37 -0.53 17.68 -45.17
CA PRO A 37 -0.59 18.76 -44.20
C PRO A 37 -1.08 18.26 -42.84
N ASP A 38 -0.64 18.90 -41.78
CA ASP A 38 -1.26 18.85 -40.45
C ASP A 38 -2.46 19.82 -40.39
N PRO A 39 -3.19 19.89 -39.26
CA PRO A 39 -4.34 20.81 -39.14
C PRO A 39 -4.01 22.30 -39.36
N GLN A 40 -2.74 22.71 -39.29
CA GLN A 40 -2.26 24.09 -39.49
C GLN A 40 -1.62 24.30 -40.87
N GLY A 41 -1.63 23.29 -41.73
CA GLY A 41 -1.10 23.36 -43.09
C GLY A 41 0.39 23.03 -43.22
N LYS A 42 1.09 22.68 -42.13
CA LYS A 42 2.49 22.23 -42.20
C LYS A 42 2.55 20.80 -42.71
N ALA A 43 3.33 20.57 -43.75
CA ALA A 43 3.41 19.25 -44.38
C ALA A 43 4.39 18.31 -43.66
N TYR A 44 4.03 17.03 -43.55
CA TYR A 44 4.87 15.93 -43.03
C TYR A 44 4.86 14.72 -43.98
N ARG A 45 5.91 13.89 -43.96
CA ARG A 45 5.95 12.67 -44.79
C ARG A 45 4.84 11.71 -44.41
N ARG A 46 4.25 11.03 -45.39
CA ARG A 46 3.17 10.05 -45.16
C ARG A 46 3.72 8.67 -44.76
N ASP A 47 4.62 8.63 -43.78
CA ASP A 47 5.20 7.41 -43.23
C ASP A 47 4.99 7.32 -41.70
N CYS A 48 5.41 6.23 -41.06
CA CYS A 48 5.20 5.99 -39.63
C CYS A 48 5.84 7.08 -38.76
N SER A 49 7.07 7.48 -39.10
CA SER A 49 7.79 8.55 -38.42
C SER A 49 7.20 9.94 -38.70
N GLY A 50 6.67 10.17 -39.90
CA GLY A 50 6.01 11.39 -40.28
C GLY A 50 4.68 11.58 -39.56
N LEU A 51 3.92 10.50 -39.31
CA LEU A 51 2.74 10.51 -38.44
C LEU A 51 3.09 10.98 -37.03
N VAL A 52 4.12 10.40 -36.40
CA VAL A 52 4.55 10.80 -35.04
C VAL A 52 5.15 12.22 -35.02
N SER A 53 5.91 12.60 -36.05
CA SER A 53 6.45 13.95 -36.19
C SER A 53 5.34 15.00 -36.31
N MET A 54 4.29 14.67 -37.04
CA MET A 54 3.09 15.50 -37.20
C MET A 54 2.31 15.58 -35.88
N ALA A 55 2.13 14.45 -35.19
CA ALA A 55 1.45 14.38 -33.90
C ALA A 55 2.13 15.26 -32.84
N TRP A 56 3.46 15.22 -32.75
CA TRP A 56 4.25 16.06 -31.85
C TRP A 56 4.52 17.48 -32.35
N HIS A 57 3.94 17.86 -33.50
CA HIS A 57 4.10 19.17 -34.15
C HIS A 57 5.57 19.58 -34.34
N LEU A 58 6.41 18.64 -34.74
CA LEU A 58 7.85 18.87 -34.92
C LEU A 58 8.12 19.78 -36.12
N GLY A 59 9.21 20.54 -36.05
CA GLY A 59 9.69 21.40 -37.15
C GLY A 59 10.18 20.61 -38.34
N SER A 60 10.62 19.39 -38.11
CA SER A 60 11.13 18.46 -39.13
C SER A 60 10.30 17.19 -39.10
N SER A 61 9.99 16.64 -40.27
CA SER A 61 9.46 15.28 -40.37
C SER A 61 10.64 14.33 -40.23
N LEU A 62 10.83 13.75 -39.05
CA LEU A 62 11.93 12.82 -38.76
C LEU A 62 11.63 11.46 -39.38
N ASN A 63 12.66 10.69 -39.76
CA ASN A 63 12.54 9.25 -40.02
C ASN A 63 12.87 8.47 -38.71
N THR A 64 12.75 7.15 -38.72
CA THR A 64 12.94 6.33 -37.51
C THR A 64 14.34 6.50 -36.91
N TRP A 65 15.39 6.50 -37.75
CA TRP A 65 16.76 6.80 -37.32
C TRP A 65 16.88 8.21 -36.69
N GLY A 66 16.22 9.20 -37.28
CA GLY A 66 16.16 10.54 -36.72
C GLY A 66 15.47 10.59 -35.34
N PHE A 67 14.51 9.69 -35.07
CA PHE A 67 13.95 9.53 -33.72
C PHE A 67 14.93 8.89 -32.75
N GLU A 68 15.76 7.93 -33.17
CA GLU A 68 16.83 7.34 -32.33
C GLU A 68 17.81 8.40 -31.81
N ASP A 69 18.11 9.42 -32.62
CA ASP A 69 19.02 10.52 -32.24
C ASP A 69 18.31 11.80 -31.76
N PHE A 70 16.97 11.83 -31.79
CA PHE A 70 16.21 13.03 -31.43
C PHE A 70 16.44 13.45 -29.96
N SER A 71 17.06 14.61 -29.76
CA SER A 71 17.45 15.10 -28.42
C SER A 71 16.27 15.53 -27.54
N ALA A 72 15.14 15.90 -28.16
CA ALA A 72 13.93 16.30 -27.45
C ALA A 72 13.01 15.12 -27.10
N LYS A 73 13.44 13.86 -27.27
CA LYS A 73 12.78 12.70 -26.66
C LYS A 73 13.38 12.36 -25.30
N GLN A 74 12.62 11.62 -24.51
CA GLN A 74 13.09 10.86 -23.36
C GLN A 74 12.67 9.40 -23.51
N TYR A 75 13.54 8.47 -23.15
CA TYR A 75 13.16 7.08 -22.98
C TYR A 75 12.38 6.93 -21.68
N LEU A 76 11.30 6.14 -21.71
CA LEU A 76 10.59 5.76 -20.49
C LEU A 76 11.23 4.48 -19.93
N PRO A 77 11.31 4.33 -18.59
CA PRO A 77 11.96 3.17 -17.98
C PRO A 77 11.18 1.87 -18.17
N SER A 78 9.87 1.94 -18.41
CA SER A 78 9.02 0.78 -18.66
C SER A 78 7.93 1.08 -19.68
N LEU A 79 7.47 0.04 -20.40
CA LEU A 79 6.26 0.11 -21.22
C LEU A 79 5.05 0.51 -20.38
N HIS A 80 5.01 0.12 -19.11
CA HIS A 80 3.92 0.47 -18.19
C HIS A 80 3.82 1.98 -17.91
N ASP A 81 4.87 2.77 -18.21
CA ASP A 81 4.87 4.23 -18.01
C ASP A 81 4.25 5.01 -19.18
N LEU A 82 3.85 4.31 -20.26
CA LEU A 82 3.22 4.91 -21.42
C LEU A 82 1.93 5.64 -21.03
N ARG A 83 1.83 6.88 -21.49
CA ARG A 83 0.65 7.73 -21.42
C ARG A 83 0.23 8.11 -22.84
N PRO A 84 -1.06 8.43 -23.07
CA PRO A 84 -1.53 8.85 -24.39
C PRO A 84 -0.64 9.93 -25.01
N GLY A 85 -0.28 9.79 -26.29
CA GLY A 85 0.61 10.73 -26.98
C GLY A 85 2.11 10.42 -26.86
N ASP A 86 2.51 9.44 -26.05
CA ASP A 86 3.85 8.85 -26.12
C ASP A 86 4.01 8.01 -27.40
N ALA A 87 5.24 7.61 -27.73
CA ALA A 87 5.51 6.79 -28.89
C ALA A 87 6.24 5.48 -28.53
N LEU A 88 5.97 4.45 -29.33
CA LEU A 88 6.58 3.14 -29.29
C LEU A 88 7.61 3.09 -30.41
N LEU A 89 8.91 3.12 -30.08
CA LEU A 89 10.00 3.17 -31.05
C LEU A 89 10.72 1.83 -31.12
N LYS A 90 10.93 1.31 -32.34
CA LYS A 90 11.84 0.19 -32.59
C LYS A 90 12.61 0.41 -33.88
N GLU A 91 13.55 -0.47 -34.18
CA GLU A 91 14.30 -0.38 -35.43
C GLU A 91 13.34 -0.43 -36.63
N GLY A 92 13.43 0.57 -37.51
CA GLY A 92 12.62 0.66 -38.72
C GLY A 92 11.17 1.09 -38.54
N HIS A 93 10.64 1.21 -37.32
CA HIS A 93 9.22 1.54 -37.11
C HIS A 93 8.93 2.36 -35.84
N ILE A 94 7.89 3.18 -35.88
CA ILE A 94 7.44 3.97 -34.74
C ILE A 94 5.92 4.15 -34.78
N GLU A 95 5.29 4.05 -33.62
CA GLU A 95 3.84 4.19 -33.47
C GLU A 95 3.51 5.16 -32.34
N LEU A 96 2.35 5.81 -32.41
CA LEU A 96 1.89 6.67 -31.32
C LEU A 96 0.97 5.87 -30.39
N PHE A 97 1.28 5.82 -29.10
CA PHE A 97 0.46 5.19 -28.09
C PHE A 97 -0.81 6.03 -27.83
N ALA A 98 -1.98 5.40 -27.96
CA ALA A 98 -3.25 6.07 -27.71
C ALA A 98 -3.77 5.79 -26.30
N ARG A 99 -3.90 4.51 -25.90
CA ARG A 99 -4.35 4.08 -24.56
C ARG A 99 -4.15 2.58 -24.37
N TRP A 100 -4.18 2.12 -23.12
CA TRP A 100 -4.26 0.70 -22.80
C TRP A 100 -5.61 0.10 -23.23
N VAL A 101 -5.60 -1.19 -23.58
CA VAL A 101 -6.83 -1.97 -23.80
C VAL A 101 -7.61 -2.09 -22.49
N ASP A 102 -6.88 -2.34 -21.40
CA ASP A 102 -7.36 -2.40 -20.03
C ASP A 102 -6.38 -1.57 -19.17
N PRO A 103 -6.81 -0.42 -18.60
CA PRO A 103 -5.94 0.46 -17.83
C PRO A 103 -5.44 -0.16 -16.53
N ASP A 104 -6.12 -1.18 -16.01
CA ASP A 104 -5.74 -1.87 -14.77
C ASP A 104 -4.88 -3.11 -15.03
N ARG A 105 -4.83 -3.56 -16.30
CA ARG A 105 -4.07 -4.73 -16.76
C ARG A 105 -3.39 -4.49 -18.10
N HIS A 106 -2.25 -3.79 -18.07
CA HIS A 106 -1.50 -3.40 -19.26
C HIS A 106 -1.11 -4.58 -20.19
N THR A 107 -0.95 -5.78 -19.63
CA THR A 107 -0.65 -7.02 -20.37
C THR A 107 -1.76 -7.46 -21.35
N LYS A 108 -2.92 -6.80 -21.36
CA LYS A 108 -3.98 -6.97 -22.38
C LYS A 108 -3.68 -6.25 -23.70
N GLY A 109 -2.57 -5.50 -23.77
CA GLY A 109 -2.12 -4.76 -24.96
C GLY A 109 -2.60 -3.31 -24.98
N ALA A 110 -2.32 -2.62 -26.08
CA ALA A 110 -2.61 -1.20 -26.23
C ALA A 110 -3.25 -0.88 -27.59
N PHE A 111 -4.01 0.21 -27.62
CA PHE A 111 -4.44 0.85 -28.85
C PHE A 111 -3.45 1.93 -29.27
N VAL A 112 -3.20 2.04 -30.57
CA VAL A 112 -2.17 2.89 -31.16
C VAL A 112 -2.68 3.61 -32.41
N TYR A 113 -1.98 4.70 -32.79
CA TYR A 113 -2.02 5.22 -34.15
C TYR A 113 -0.77 4.75 -34.90
N SER A 114 -0.96 4.10 -36.04
CA SER A 114 0.14 3.49 -36.77
C SER A 114 -0.03 3.53 -38.28
N PHE A 115 1.09 3.47 -38.98
CA PHE A 115 1.20 3.54 -40.42
C PHE A 115 2.16 2.43 -40.86
N ASN A 116 1.60 1.34 -41.40
CA ASN A 116 2.35 0.07 -41.55
C ASN A 116 2.67 -0.27 -43.00
N THR A 117 1.71 -0.14 -43.91
CA THR A 117 1.85 -0.68 -45.28
C THR A 117 1.38 0.32 -46.35
N THR A 118 2.09 0.39 -47.49
CA THR A 118 1.75 1.26 -48.64
C THR A 118 0.28 1.15 -49.05
N GLY A 119 -0.36 2.32 -49.18
CA GLY A 119 -1.77 2.46 -49.56
C GLY A 119 -2.78 2.22 -48.42
N GLU A 120 -2.32 1.90 -47.21
CA GLU A 120 -3.20 1.77 -46.04
C GLU A 120 -3.46 3.15 -45.39
N THR A 121 -4.69 3.42 -44.98
CA THR A 121 -5.03 4.58 -44.13
C THR A 121 -4.44 4.42 -42.73
N VAL A 122 -4.30 5.50 -41.97
CA VAL A 122 -3.79 5.45 -40.58
C VAL A 122 -4.62 4.45 -39.75
N GLN A 123 -3.96 3.45 -39.16
CA GLN A 123 -4.56 2.58 -38.15
C GLN A 123 -4.83 3.39 -36.89
N ASN A 124 -6.00 3.22 -36.29
CA ASN A 124 -6.42 3.98 -35.12
C ASN A 124 -7.22 3.10 -34.13
N PRO A 125 -7.46 3.57 -32.89
CA PRO A 125 -8.15 2.81 -31.85
C PRO A 125 -9.63 2.50 -32.10
N ALA A 126 -10.31 3.28 -32.95
CA ALA A 126 -11.77 3.30 -33.04
C ALA A 126 -12.32 2.60 -34.31
N LYS A 127 -11.60 2.68 -35.43
CA LYS A 127 -12.08 2.21 -36.74
C LYS A 127 -11.01 1.46 -37.51
N LYS A 128 -11.42 0.36 -38.15
CA LYS A 128 -10.56 -0.39 -39.07
C LYS A 128 -10.17 0.44 -40.30
N THR A 129 -8.94 0.27 -40.78
CA THR A 129 -8.42 0.90 -42.00
C THR A 129 -9.16 0.43 -43.25
N ASN A 130 -8.87 1.08 -44.39
CA ASN A 130 -9.28 0.59 -45.71
C ASN A 130 -8.75 -0.82 -46.06
N LYS A 131 -7.84 -1.39 -45.26
CA LYS A 131 -7.37 -2.78 -45.35
C LYS A 131 -7.86 -3.68 -44.22
N GLY A 132 -8.75 -3.20 -43.35
CA GLY A 132 -9.39 -4.00 -42.31
C GLY A 132 -8.62 -4.13 -40.99
N HIS A 133 -7.50 -3.42 -40.81
CA HIS A 133 -6.70 -3.46 -39.58
C HIS A 133 -7.16 -2.40 -38.56
N LEU A 134 -7.14 -2.75 -37.28
CA LEU A 134 -7.36 -1.82 -36.16
C LEU A 134 -6.01 -1.45 -35.56
N GLY A 135 -5.83 -0.21 -35.10
CA GLY A 135 -4.61 0.20 -34.41
C GLY A 135 -4.54 -0.39 -33.01
N ARG A 136 -4.07 -1.64 -32.91
CA ARG A 136 -3.98 -2.39 -31.66
C ARG A 136 -2.77 -3.32 -31.67
N ASN A 137 -1.97 -3.26 -30.61
CA ASN A 137 -0.84 -4.16 -30.38
C ASN A 137 -1.13 -5.10 -29.21
N SER A 138 -0.69 -6.35 -29.35
CA SER A 138 -0.64 -7.30 -28.22
C SER A 138 0.48 -6.93 -27.24
N TRP A 139 0.49 -7.54 -26.05
CA TRP A 139 1.62 -7.35 -25.12
C TRP A 139 2.94 -7.84 -25.70
N ASP A 140 2.94 -8.96 -26.41
CA ASP A 140 4.13 -9.51 -27.07
C ASP A 140 4.67 -8.52 -28.12
N ASP A 141 3.79 -7.90 -28.90
CA ASP A 141 4.19 -6.86 -29.87
C ASP A 141 4.79 -5.65 -29.16
N LEU A 142 4.15 -5.19 -28.06
CA LEU A 142 4.62 -4.03 -27.29
C LEU A 142 6.02 -4.26 -26.72
N ASN A 143 6.33 -5.48 -26.26
CA ASN A 143 7.66 -5.85 -25.75
C ASN A 143 8.78 -5.78 -26.81
N THR A 144 8.44 -5.62 -28.10
CA THR A 144 9.44 -5.35 -29.16
C THR A 144 9.82 -3.87 -29.29
N TYR A 145 9.13 -2.98 -28.59
CA TYR A 145 9.33 -1.53 -28.66
C TYR A 145 10.02 -0.97 -27.42
N ARG A 146 10.72 0.15 -27.61
CA ARG A 146 11.19 1.04 -26.55
C ARG A 146 10.22 2.22 -26.42
N PRO A 147 9.65 2.45 -25.22
CA PRO A 147 8.75 3.58 -25.02
C PRO A 147 9.53 4.90 -24.96
N ILE A 148 9.06 5.90 -25.71
CA ILE A 148 9.63 7.24 -25.73
C ILE A 148 8.55 8.31 -25.56
N ARG A 149 8.91 9.43 -24.93
CA ARG A 149 8.05 10.61 -24.76
C ARG A 149 8.72 11.83 -25.35
N TYR A 150 7.96 12.71 -25.99
CA TYR A 150 8.46 14.02 -26.36
C TYR A 150 8.55 14.91 -25.11
N LYS A 151 9.74 15.45 -24.82
CA LYS A 151 10.03 16.23 -23.60
C LYS A 151 9.17 17.49 -23.46
N ARG A 152 8.59 17.98 -24.56
CA ARG A 152 7.68 19.14 -24.57
C ARG A 152 6.21 18.74 -24.61
N ILE A 153 5.88 17.46 -24.37
CA ILE A 153 4.52 17.12 -23.99
C ILE A 153 4.26 17.72 -22.62
N GLN A 154 3.29 18.61 -22.55
CA GLN A 154 2.80 19.20 -21.31
C GLN A 154 1.33 18.83 -21.18
N ASP A 155 0.91 18.33 -20.03
CA ASP A 155 -0.51 18.16 -19.70
C ASP A 155 -1.19 19.51 -19.42
N THR A 156 -0.63 20.60 -19.94
CA THR A 156 -1.40 21.82 -20.16
C THR A 156 -2.34 21.48 -21.29
N GLY A 157 -3.62 21.27 -20.96
CA GLY A 157 -4.66 21.15 -21.98
C GLY A 157 -4.43 22.23 -23.02
N ALA A 158 -4.30 21.83 -24.30
CA ALA A 158 -4.47 22.79 -25.39
C ALA A 158 -5.67 23.63 -24.99
N ALA A 159 -5.51 24.95 -24.94
CA ALA A 159 -6.56 25.86 -24.48
C ALA A 159 -7.88 25.47 -25.17
N ALA A 160 -8.65 24.62 -24.49
CA ALA A 160 -10.07 24.57 -24.63
C ALA A 160 -10.50 26.01 -24.33
N PRO A 161 -11.53 26.54 -25.01
CA PRO A 161 -12.09 27.81 -24.62
C PRO A 161 -12.23 27.79 -23.11
N ALA A 162 -11.54 28.72 -22.44
CA ALA A 162 -11.37 28.70 -21.00
C ALA A 162 -12.76 28.65 -20.35
N GLY A 163 -13.15 27.46 -19.85
CA GLY A 163 -14.37 27.21 -19.10
C GLY A 163 -15.70 27.51 -19.82
N GLY A 164 -16.56 26.51 -19.98
CA GLY A 164 -18.00 26.73 -20.15
C GLY A 164 -18.53 26.92 -21.57
N GLY A 165 -17.75 26.56 -22.60
CA GLY A 165 -18.24 26.52 -23.98
C GLY A 165 -19.24 25.38 -24.18
N LEU A 166 -20.34 25.67 -24.87
CA LEU A 166 -21.31 24.67 -25.32
C LEU A 166 -20.95 24.21 -26.72
N LEU A 167 -20.87 22.90 -26.91
CA LEU A 167 -20.55 22.29 -28.20
C LEU A 167 -21.72 21.45 -28.66
N ARG A 168 -21.94 21.40 -29.97
CA ARG A 168 -22.99 20.57 -30.58
C ARG A 168 -22.44 19.68 -31.68
N GLU A 169 -22.70 18.39 -31.58
CA GLU A 169 -22.41 17.43 -32.64
C GLU A 169 -23.55 17.35 -33.69
N PRO A 170 -23.29 16.80 -34.89
CA PRO A 170 -24.28 16.72 -35.96
C PRO A 170 -25.51 15.86 -35.64
N ASP A 171 -25.39 14.96 -34.66
CA ASP A 171 -26.49 14.15 -34.12
C ASP A 171 -27.49 14.97 -33.27
N GLY A 172 -27.14 16.22 -32.96
CA GLY A 172 -27.95 17.14 -32.18
C GLY A 172 -27.59 17.18 -30.69
N ALA A 173 -26.65 16.35 -30.23
CA ALA A 173 -26.21 16.34 -28.84
C ALA A 173 -25.49 17.64 -28.50
N ILE A 174 -25.92 18.29 -27.40
CA ILE A 174 -25.28 19.49 -26.86
C ILE A 174 -24.53 19.08 -25.58
N SER A 175 -23.25 19.41 -25.50
CA SER A 175 -22.44 19.16 -24.30
C SER A 175 -21.79 20.44 -23.80
N LEU A 176 -21.83 20.64 -22.49
CA LEU A 176 -21.05 21.69 -21.81
C LEU A 176 -19.64 21.17 -21.57
N VAL A 177 -18.62 21.94 -21.94
CA VAL A 177 -17.22 21.58 -21.67
C VAL A 177 -16.80 22.12 -20.29
N VAL A 178 -16.52 21.20 -19.36
CA VAL A 178 -16.15 21.49 -17.97
C VAL A 178 -14.76 20.93 -17.70
N GLY A 179 -13.78 21.80 -17.48
CA GLY A 179 -12.38 21.37 -17.30
C GLY A 179 -11.84 20.53 -18.46
N GLY A 180 -12.35 20.74 -19.68
CA GLY A 180 -12.01 19.95 -20.86
C GLY A 180 -12.86 18.70 -21.09
N ALA A 181 -13.65 18.25 -20.12
CA ALA A 181 -14.54 17.10 -20.27
C ALA A 181 -15.93 17.50 -20.81
N PRO A 182 -16.52 16.71 -21.73
CA PRO A 182 -17.85 16.99 -22.24
C PRO A 182 -18.91 16.45 -21.29
N PHE A 183 -19.83 17.32 -20.90
CA PHE A 183 -21.01 16.96 -20.13
C PHE A 183 -22.25 17.11 -20.98
N HIS A 184 -22.78 16.00 -21.49
CA HIS A 184 -23.98 15.99 -22.30
C HIS A 184 -25.16 16.58 -21.54
N LEU A 185 -25.84 17.58 -22.09
CA LEU A 185 -27.01 18.24 -21.52
C LEU A 185 -28.29 17.68 -22.13
N SER A 186 -29.28 17.41 -21.27
CA SER A 186 -30.64 17.23 -21.75
C SER A 186 -31.21 18.56 -22.29
N PRO A 187 -32.26 18.52 -23.15
CA PRO A 187 -32.90 19.74 -23.64
C PRO A 187 -33.37 20.68 -22.52
N ASP A 188 -33.90 20.14 -21.42
CA ASP A 188 -34.39 20.92 -20.28
C ASP A 188 -33.24 21.62 -19.54
N GLU A 189 -32.09 20.96 -19.41
CA GLU A 189 -30.91 21.55 -18.76
C GLU A 189 -30.25 22.61 -19.63
N TYR A 190 -30.20 22.39 -20.94
CA TYR A 190 -29.77 23.42 -21.88
C TYR A 190 -30.69 24.65 -21.82
N ALA A 191 -32.01 24.42 -21.72
CA ALA A 191 -32.98 25.50 -21.53
C ALA A 191 -32.80 26.22 -20.18
N ALA A 192 -32.55 25.48 -19.09
CA ALA A 192 -32.31 26.02 -17.75
C ALA A 192 -31.04 26.91 -17.69
N LEU A 193 -30.04 26.62 -18.52
CA LEU A 193 -28.88 27.49 -18.72
C LEU A 193 -29.18 28.77 -19.53
N GLY A 194 -30.43 28.99 -19.94
CA GLY A 194 -30.85 30.13 -20.74
C GLY A 194 -30.64 29.94 -22.24
N SER A 195 -30.50 28.70 -22.70
CA SER A 195 -30.23 28.34 -24.11
C SER A 195 -29.07 29.15 -24.74
N PRO A 196 -27.86 29.14 -24.14
CA PRO A 196 -26.76 29.95 -24.65
C PRO A 196 -26.33 29.47 -26.05
N PRO A 197 -25.67 30.32 -26.86
CA PRO A 197 -25.13 29.89 -28.14
C PRO A 197 -24.11 28.76 -27.95
N PHE A 198 -24.05 27.85 -28.93
CA PHE A 198 -23.11 26.73 -28.98
C PHE A 198 -22.27 26.78 -30.26
N ASP A 199 -21.08 26.19 -30.21
CA ASP A 199 -20.26 25.95 -31.38
C ASP A 199 -20.55 24.56 -31.96
N SER A 200 -20.76 24.49 -33.28
CA SER A 200 -20.94 23.20 -33.95
C SER A 200 -19.58 22.52 -34.16
N VAL A 201 -19.50 21.24 -33.82
CA VAL A 201 -18.28 20.43 -33.92
C VAL A 201 -18.52 19.15 -34.74
N PRO A 202 -17.48 18.55 -35.35
CA PRO A 202 -17.62 17.30 -36.09
C PRO A 202 -18.07 16.15 -35.18
N ALA A 203 -18.71 15.12 -35.76
CA ALA A 203 -19.10 13.91 -35.04
C ALA A 203 -17.91 13.21 -34.35
N GLY A 204 -18.17 12.60 -33.19
CA GLY A 204 -17.18 11.91 -32.38
C GLY A 204 -16.18 12.85 -31.69
N THR A 205 -16.45 14.15 -31.64
CA THR A 205 -15.62 15.12 -30.91
C THR A 205 -15.65 14.82 -29.42
N PHE A 206 -16.81 14.51 -28.85
CA PHE A 206 -16.95 14.17 -27.44
C PHE A 206 -16.20 12.88 -27.08
N GLU A 207 -16.19 11.89 -27.97
CA GLU A 207 -15.42 10.64 -27.80
C GLU A 207 -13.89 10.87 -27.75
N ARG A 208 -13.42 11.99 -28.31
CA ARG A 208 -12.00 12.38 -28.34
C ARG A 208 -11.62 13.34 -27.22
N MET A 209 -12.60 13.85 -26.47
CA MET A 209 -12.33 14.73 -25.34
C MET A 209 -11.94 13.94 -24.08
N PRO A 210 -11.22 14.57 -23.14
CA PRO A 210 -11.00 14.00 -21.81
C PRO A 210 -12.32 13.54 -21.17
N SER A 211 -12.31 12.37 -20.54
CA SER A 211 -13.45 11.87 -19.76
C SER A 211 -13.49 12.43 -18.34
N LEU A 212 -12.34 12.90 -17.83
CA LEU A 212 -12.20 13.49 -16.50
C LEU A 212 -12.12 15.02 -16.60
N ILE A 213 -12.81 15.68 -15.68
CA ILE A 213 -12.68 17.13 -15.48
C ILE A 213 -11.27 17.41 -15.00
N ALA A 214 -10.57 18.35 -15.63
CA ALA A 214 -9.23 18.74 -15.22
C ALA A 214 -9.19 19.24 -13.78
N ASP A 215 -8.15 18.85 -13.06
CA ASP A 215 -7.96 19.27 -11.69
C ASP A 215 -7.80 20.80 -11.56
N GLY A 216 -8.30 21.34 -10.45
CA GLY A 216 -8.39 22.78 -10.22
C GLY A 216 -9.57 23.45 -10.93
N THR A 217 -10.42 22.70 -11.64
CA THR A 217 -11.65 23.26 -12.21
C THR A 217 -12.63 23.60 -11.09
N LEU A 218 -13.07 24.86 -11.03
CA LEU A 218 -14.20 25.25 -10.18
C LEU A 218 -15.51 25.15 -10.95
N ILE A 219 -16.50 24.56 -10.30
CA ILE A 219 -17.86 24.41 -10.81
C ILE A 219 -18.86 25.07 -9.86
N ARG A 220 -19.88 25.71 -10.42
CA ARG A 220 -20.95 26.36 -9.65
C ARG A 220 -22.31 25.82 -10.05
N THR A 221 -23.08 25.39 -9.08
CA THR A 221 -24.45 24.90 -9.26
C THR A 221 -25.47 26.04 -9.21
N ASP A 222 -26.71 25.74 -9.60
CA ASP A 222 -27.79 26.74 -9.72
C ASP A 222 -28.21 27.34 -8.36
N ASP A 223 -28.07 26.57 -7.28
CA ASP A 223 -28.25 27.02 -5.89
C ASP A 223 -27.12 27.95 -5.40
N GLY A 224 -26.09 28.15 -6.24
CA GLY A 224 -24.98 29.04 -5.98
C GLY A 224 -23.77 28.38 -5.30
N ALA A 225 -23.84 27.10 -4.92
CA ALA A 225 -22.73 26.37 -4.32
C ALA A 225 -21.54 26.24 -5.30
N ILE A 226 -20.32 26.40 -4.79
CA ILE A 226 -19.09 26.31 -5.57
C ILE A 226 -18.32 25.08 -5.11
N HIS A 227 -17.81 24.30 -6.06
CA HIS A 227 -16.98 23.13 -5.80
C HIS A 227 -15.67 23.23 -6.59
N ILE A 228 -14.59 22.70 -6.04
CA ILE A 228 -13.33 22.47 -6.75
C ILE A 228 -13.21 20.97 -7.07
N VAL A 229 -12.65 20.65 -8.24
CA VAL A 229 -12.37 19.27 -8.65
C VAL A 229 -10.87 18.97 -8.54
N ALA A 230 -10.51 17.85 -7.92
CA ALA A 230 -9.15 17.32 -7.90
C ALA A 230 -9.17 15.79 -7.84
N GLY A 231 -8.43 15.12 -8.71
CA GLY A 231 -8.39 13.66 -8.78
C GLY A 231 -9.76 13.05 -9.10
N GLY A 232 -10.57 13.73 -9.91
CA GLY A 232 -11.97 13.36 -10.18
C GLY A 232 -12.96 13.65 -9.06
N ALA A 233 -12.47 13.99 -7.85
CA ALA A 233 -13.32 14.25 -6.70
C ALA A 233 -13.73 15.71 -6.58
N ARG A 234 -14.94 15.94 -6.09
CA ARG A 234 -15.46 17.27 -5.77
C ARG A 234 -15.26 17.61 -4.30
N PHE A 235 -15.00 18.88 -4.03
CA PHE A 235 -15.06 19.45 -2.68
C PHE A 235 -15.86 20.75 -2.67
N HIS A 236 -16.82 20.84 -1.76
CA HIS A 236 -17.65 22.04 -1.60
C HIS A 236 -16.86 23.14 -0.89
N LEU A 237 -16.72 24.30 -1.55
CA LEU A 237 -16.03 25.45 -0.99
C LEU A 237 -17.00 26.29 -0.17
N THR A 238 -16.65 26.55 1.10
CA THR A 238 -17.29 27.62 1.84
C THR A 238 -16.95 28.98 1.21
N PRO A 239 -17.73 30.05 1.49
CA PRO A 239 -17.35 31.39 1.04
C PRO A 239 -15.93 31.79 1.44
N ALA A 240 -15.48 31.43 2.65
CA ALA A 240 -14.13 31.71 3.13
C ALA A 240 -13.05 30.94 2.35
N ASP A 241 -13.31 29.68 1.98
CA ASP A 241 -12.39 28.91 1.14
C ASP A 241 -12.23 29.55 -0.24
N TYR A 242 -13.35 29.98 -0.84
CA TYR A 242 -13.35 30.63 -2.15
C TYR A 242 -12.60 31.98 -2.14
N GLU A 243 -12.72 32.76 -1.07
CA GLU A 243 -11.90 33.96 -0.85
C GLU A 243 -10.42 33.62 -0.74
N THR A 244 -10.07 32.60 0.05
CA THR A 244 -8.69 32.18 0.30
C THR A 244 -7.99 31.72 -0.98
N LEU A 245 -8.74 31.08 -1.88
CA LEU A 245 -8.27 30.71 -3.22
C LEU A 245 -8.17 31.90 -4.20
N GLY A 246 -8.57 33.11 -3.80
CA GLY A 246 -8.50 34.30 -4.64
C GLY A 246 -9.66 34.45 -5.62
N ARG A 247 -10.82 33.84 -5.32
CA ARG A 247 -12.03 33.86 -6.17
C ARG A 247 -11.78 33.46 -7.64
N PRO A 248 -11.17 32.30 -7.91
CA PRO A 248 -10.88 31.88 -9.27
C PRO A 248 -12.18 31.67 -10.07
N PRO A 249 -12.13 31.83 -11.40
CA PRO A 249 -13.32 31.67 -12.24
C PRO A 249 -13.89 30.25 -12.13
N PHE A 250 -15.21 30.14 -12.25
CA PHE A 250 -15.94 28.87 -12.22
C PHE A 250 -16.78 28.68 -13.49
N VAL A 251 -17.11 27.42 -13.78
CA VAL A 251 -18.09 27.04 -14.82
C VAL A 251 -19.44 26.76 -14.17
N ARG A 252 -20.52 27.33 -14.69
CA ARG A 252 -21.88 27.00 -14.22
C ARG A 252 -22.30 25.64 -14.76
N VAL A 253 -22.76 24.74 -13.89
CA VAL A 253 -23.10 23.36 -14.26
C VAL A 253 -24.40 22.93 -13.59
N PRO A 254 -25.18 22.02 -14.21
CA PRO A 254 -26.32 21.40 -13.55
C PRO A 254 -25.90 20.59 -12.32
N GLY A 255 -26.74 20.57 -11.29
CA GLY A 255 -26.48 19.86 -10.03
C GLY A 255 -26.15 18.37 -10.20
N ARG A 256 -26.71 17.71 -11.22
CA ARG A 256 -26.42 16.29 -11.50
C ARG A 256 -24.99 16.00 -11.96
N LEU A 257 -24.27 16.99 -12.50
CA LEU A 257 -22.85 16.84 -12.78
C LEU A 257 -22.10 16.63 -11.47
N VAL A 258 -22.35 17.50 -10.50
CA VAL A 258 -21.72 17.46 -9.17
C VAL A 258 -22.07 16.18 -8.44
N ALA A 259 -23.33 15.75 -8.51
CA ALA A 259 -23.76 14.49 -7.89
C ALA A 259 -23.05 13.24 -8.45
N GLY A 260 -22.57 13.30 -9.69
CA GLY A 260 -21.84 12.21 -10.34
C GLY A 260 -20.32 12.22 -10.14
N LEU A 261 -19.77 13.24 -9.46
CA LEU A 261 -18.34 13.29 -9.12
C LEU A 261 -18.06 12.56 -7.80
N ASP A 262 -16.86 11.96 -7.74
CA ASP A 262 -16.39 11.25 -6.56
C ASP A 262 -16.22 12.20 -5.36
N THR A 263 -16.26 11.66 -4.15
CA THR A 263 -16.03 12.43 -2.92
C THR A 263 -14.60 12.31 -2.41
N ALA A 264 -13.84 11.35 -2.90
CA ALA A 264 -12.45 11.11 -2.54
C ALA A 264 -11.58 11.11 -3.79
N PRO A 265 -10.46 11.86 -3.83
CA PRO A 265 -9.57 11.86 -4.99
C PRO A 265 -8.98 10.48 -5.24
N VAL A 266 -8.75 10.15 -6.51
CA VAL A 266 -8.08 8.91 -6.90
C VAL A 266 -6.58 8.93 -6.59
N ASP A 267 -5.97 7.74 -6.60
CA ASP A 267 -4.52 7.59 -6.46
C ASP A 267 -3.73 8.37 -7.53
N ASP A 268 -2.53 8.81 -7.14
CA ASP A 268 -1.65 9.74 -7.89
C ASP A 268 -2.17 11.19 -7.98
N THR A 269 -3.16 11.56 -7.16
CA THR A 269 -3.56 12.96 -7.00
C THR A 269 -2.61 13.69 -6.05
N PHE A 270 -2.16 14.90 -6.42
CA PHE A 270 -1.33 15.76 -5.58
C PHE A 270 -2.10 17.01 -5.18
N LEU A 271 -2.28 17.19 -3.87
CA LEU A 271 -3.00 18.31 -3.28
C LEU A 271 -2.02 19.24 -2.57
N ARG A 272 -2.09 20.54 -2.85
CA ARG A 272 -1.32 21.56 -2.15
C ARG A 272 -2.25 22.39 -1.29
N ASP A 273 -1.98 22.46 0.00
CA ASP A 273 -2.72 23.37 0.88
C ASP A 273 -2.37 24.82 0.53
N ILE A 274 -3.41 25.63 0.32
CA ILE A 274 -3.29 27.06 0.04
C ILE A 274 -2.67 27.85 1.19
N VAL A 275 -2.81 27.38 2.44
CA VAL A 275 -2.41 28.13 3.64
C VAL A 275 -0.91 28.01 3.91
N ASP A 276 -0.41 26.79 4.08
CA ASP A 276 0.99 26.52 4.44
C ASP A 276 1.85 26.06 3.27
N GLY A 277 1.23 25.74 2.13
CA GLY A 277 1.90 25.25 0.93
C GLY A 277 2.32 23.78 1.00
N ALA A 278 1.93 23.03 2.05
CA ALA A 278 2.22 21.61 2.20
C ALA A 278 1.60 20.79 1.05
N ILE A 279 2.36 19.82 0.53
CA ILE A 279 1.94 18.97 -0.59
C ILE A 279 1.67 17.57 -0.08
N TRP A 280 0.55 17.00 -0.52
CA TRP A 280 0.08 15.67 -0.14
C TRP A 280 -0.16 14.84 -1.39
N GLN A 281 0.30 13.59 -1.38
CA GLN A 281 -0.02 12.59 -2.41
C GLN A 281 -1.12 11.65 -1.90
N VAL A 282 -2.08 11.33 -2.75
CA VAL A 282 -3.09 10.29 -2.49
C VAL A 282 -2.58 8.95 -3.02
N THR A 283 -2.51 7.94 -2.14
CA THR A 283 -2.12 6.56 -2.47
C THR A 283 -2.90 5.56 -1.62
N GLY A 284 -3.48 4.53 -2.25
CA GLY A 284 -4.31 3.54 -1.58
C GLY A 284 -5.45 4.16 -0.77
N GLY A 285 -6.04 5.25 -1.28
CA GLY A 285 -7.11 6.00 -0.60
C GLY A 285 -6.67 6.81 0.61
N THR A 286 -5.37 6.91 0.89
CA THR A 286 -4.82 7.68 2.02
C THR A 286 -3.88 8.79 1.58
N ARG A 287 -3.81 9.86 2.37
CA ARG A 287 -2.89 10.98 2.14
C ARG A 287 -1.53 10.74 2.79
N TYR A 288 -0.46 11.05 2.04
CA TYR A 288 0.92 11.10 2.52
C TYR A 288 1.49 12.49 2.30
N HIS A 289 2.02 13.11 3.37
CA HIS A 289 2.69 14.40 3.28
C HIS A 289 4.06 14.24 2.64
N LEU A 290 4.37 15.08 1.65
CA LEU A 290 5.66 15.08 0.98
C LEU A 290 6.53 16.23 1.51
N ASP A 291 7.74 15.91 1.94
CA ASP A 291 8.75 16.96 2.10
C ASP A 291 9.26 17.46 0.72
N ALA A 292 10.01 18.56 0.73
CA ALA A 292 10.50 19.18 -0.51
C ALA A 292 11.45 18.25 -1.31
N GLY A 293 12.23 17.41 -0.63
CA GLY A 293 13.12 16.44 -1.24
C GLY A 293 12.37 15.28 -1.86
N GLU A 294 11.38 14.74 -1.15
CA GLU A 294 10.48 13.69 -1.64
C GLU A 294 9.68 14.15 -2.87
N PHE A 295 9.09 15.35 -2.81
CA PHE A 295 8.36 15.93 -3.94
C PHE A 295 9.26 16.14 -5.17
N ALA A 296 10.51 16.56 -4.96
CA ALA A 296 11.50 16.67 -6.04
C ALA A 296 11.92 15.30 -6.59
N ALA A 297 12.08 14.28 -5.75
CA ALA A 297 12.40 12.91 -6.17
C ALA A 297 11.31 12.31 -7.07
N LEU A 298 10.04 12.65 -6.81
CA LEU A 298 8.90 12.31 -7.67
C LEU A 298 8.89 13.07 -9.01
N GLY A 299 9.83 13.99 -9.25
CA GLY A 299 9.91 14.80 -10.45
C GLY A 299 9.01 16.04 -10.41
N SER A 300 8.62 16.50 -9.22
CA SER A 300 7.75 17.66 -9.01
C SER A 300 6.44 17.59 -9.82
N PRO A 301 5.62 16.55 -9.58
CA PRO A 301 4.37 16.36 -10.32
C PRO A 301 3.42 17.57 -10.17
N PRO A 302 2.52 17.79 -11.15
CA PRO A 302 1.51 18.84 -11.04
C PRO A 302 0.63 18.58 -9.82
N PHE A 303 0.22 19.65 -9.15
CA PHE A 303 -0.66 19.60 -7.98
C PHE A 303 -1.84 20.55 -8.15
N THR A 304 -2.90 20.31 -7.37
CA THR A 304 -4.04 21.22 -7.24
C THR A 304 -3.95 21.97 -5.93
N THR A 305 -3.98 23.30 -5.99
CA THR A 305 -4.07 24.11 -4.79
C THR A 305 -5.50 24.08 -4.25
N VAL A 306 -5.67 23.63 -3.02
CA VAL A 306 -6.97 23.38 -2.38
C VAL A 306 -6.97 23.90 -0.93
N PRO A 307 -8.15 24.14 -0.32
CA PRO A 307 -8.22 24.41 1.11
C PRO A 307 -7.79 23.19 1.93
N ARG A 308 -7.23 23.43 3.12
CA ARG A 308 -6.87 22.38 4.08
C ARG A 308 -8.00 21.38 4.34
N ALA A 309 -9.23 21.86 4.44
CA ALA A 309 -10.40 21.03 4.67
C ALA A 309 -10.62 19.96 3.59
N PHE A 310 -10.21 20.22 2.33
CA PHE A 310 -10.25 19.21 1.27
C PHE A 310 -9.18 18.13 1.49
N VAL A 311 -7.94 18.52 1.78
CA VAL A 311 -6.89 17.56 2.15
C VAL A 311 -7.36 16.68 3.31
N ASP A 312 -8.06 17.28 4.27
CA ASP A 312 -8.52 16.58 5.46
C ASP A 312 -9.64 15.55 5.21
N THR A 313 -10.33 15.63 4.06
CA THR A 313 -11.31 14.61 3.63
C THR A 313 -10.67 13.28 3.21
N VAL A 314 -9.40 13.31 2.79
CA VAL A 314 -8.68 12.09 2.41
C VAL A 314 -8.13 11.45 3.68
N ALA A 315 -8.44 10.18 3.93
CA ALA A 315 -8.02 9.51 5.16
C ALA A 315 -6.51 9.63 5.38
N ALA A 316 -6.10 9.99 6.60
CA ALA A 316 -4.70 9.91 7.00
C ALA A 316 -4.33 8.46 7.32
N GLY A 317 -3.05 8.11 7.16
CA GLY A 317 -2.50 6.85 7.64
C GLY A 317 -2.16 5.87 6.54
N VAL A 318 -2.72 4.67 6.65
CA VAL A 318 -2.22 3.47 6.00
C VAL A 318 -3.22 2.98 4.94
N PRO A 319 -2.78 2.57 3.73
CA PRO A 319 -3.67 2.04 2.71
C PRO A 319 -4.56 0.92 3.25
N VAL A 320 -5.88 1.09 3.13
CA VAL A 320 -6.87 0.14 3.64
C VAL A 320 -7.13 -0.98 2.63
N GLU A 321 -7.12 -0.63 1.35
CA GLU A 321 -7.19 -1.58 0.22
C GLU A 321 -5.79 -2.00 -0.25
N PRO A 322 -5.66 -3.15 -0.92
CA PRO A 322 -4.40 -3.54 -1.52
C PRO A 322 -3.88 -2.47 -2.48
N ALA A 323 -2.76 -1.86 -2.12
CA ALA A 323 -2.11 -0.84 -2.94
C ALA A 323 -0.80 -1.38 -3.52
N PHE A 324 -0.46 -0.95 -4.73
CA PHE A 324 0.83 -1.25 -5.35
C PHE A 324 1.65 0.02 -5.43
N LEU A 325 2.78 0.03 -4.73
CA LEU A 325 3.62 1.22 -4.59
C LEU A 325 5.00 0.95 -5.15
N ARG A 326 5.48 1.83 -6.02
CA ARG A 326 6.83 1.77 -6.58
C ARG A 326 7.70 2.86 -5.97
N GLU A 327 8.79 2.46 -5.34
CA GLU A 327 9.73 3.39 -4.74
C GLU A 327 10.56 4.12 -5.82
N VAL A 328 10.49 5.46 -5.82
CA VAL A 328 11.24 6.31 -6.75
C VAL A 328 12.69 6.47 -6.27
N GLY A 329 13.52 5.50 -6.63
CA GLY A 329 14.94 5.46 -6.31
C GLY A 329 15.49 4.07 -6.58
N SER A 330 14.97 3.07 -5.86
CA SER A 330 15.27 1.65 -6.08
C SER A 330 14.51 1.08 -7.28
N GLY A 331 13.32 1.61 -7.59
CA GLY A 331 12.38 1.02 -8.55
C GLY A 331 11.65 -0.21 -8.02
N ALA A 332 11.84 -0.58 -6.75
CA ALA A 332 11.20 -1.70 -6.09
C ALA A 332 9.67 -1.51 -6.03
N ILE A 333 8.93 -2.56 -6.38
CA ILE A 333 7.46 -2.56 -6.34
C ILE A 333 7.03 -3.32 -5.09
N HIS A 334 6.15 -2.71 -4.31
CA HIS A 334 5.62 -3.28 -3.08
C HIS A 334 4.12 -3.49 -3.20
N GLN A 335 3.64 -4.65 -2.77
CA GLN A 335 2.23 -4.85 -2.45
C GLN A 335 2.01 -4.43 -0.99
N VAL A 336 1.05 -3.55 -0.74
CA VAL A 336 0.65 -3.14 0.61
C VAL A 336 -0.68 -3.80 0.94
N VAL A 337 -0.74 -4.68 1.95
CA VAL A 337 -1.98 -5.37 2.34
C VAL A 337 -2.19 -5.26 3.85
N GLY A 338 -3.38 -4.83 4.27
CA GLY A 338 -3.64 -4.49 5.67
C GLY A 338 -2.65 -3.45 6.19
N GLY A 339 -2.09 -2.64 5.28
CA GLY A 339 -1.07 -1.66 5.60
C GLY A 339 0.38 -2.12 5.61
N ARG A 340 0.65 -3.42 5.56
CA ARG A 340 2.02 -3.94 5.52
C ARG A 340 2.58 -3.94 4.10
N PRO A 341 3.76 -3.34 3.84
CA PRO A 341 4.42 -3.45 2.56
C PRO A 341 5.17 -4.78 2.45
N TYR A 342 5.15 -5.36 1.25
CA TYR A 342 5.95 -6.51 0.87
C TYR A 342 6.57 -6.25 -0.50
N HIS A 343 7.90 -6.28 -0.56
CA HIS A 343 8.63 -6.12 -1.81
C HIS A 343 8.39 -7.35 -2.70
N LEU A 344 7.87 -7.11 -3.90
CA LEU A 344 7.61 -8.13 -4.90
C LEU A 344 8.82 -8.29 -5.80
N ASP A 345 9.25 -9.54 -6.00
CA ASP A 345 10.15 -9.82 -7.12
C ASP A 345 9.40 -9.74 -8.47
N PRO A 346 10.12 -9.69 -9.61
CA PRO A 346 9.46 -9.59 -10.92
C PRO A 346 8.51 -10.73 -11.26
N ALA A 347 8.75 -11.95 -10.77
CA ALA A 347 7.90 -13.11 -11.01
C ALA A 347 6.63 -13.04 -10.15
N GLU A 348 6.75 -12.63 -8.89
CA GLU A 348 5.61 -12.39 -8.00
C GLU A 348 4.70 -11.27 -8.52
N TYR A 349 5.28 -10.15 -8.97
CA TYR A 349 4.52 -9.05 -9.57
C TYR A 349 3.80 -9.48 -10.85
N ALA A 350 4.44 -10.30 -11.70
CA ALA A 350 3.80 -10.89 -12.87
C ALA A 350 2.70 -11.90 -12.49
N GLY A 351 2.91 -12.70 -11.45
CA GLY A 351 1.92 -13.64 -10.91
C GLY A 351 0.66 -12.96 -10.37
N LEU A 352 0.80 -11.72 -9.89
CA LEU A 352 -0.32 -10.84 -9.52
C LEU A 352 -1.01 -10.16 -10.72
N GLY A 353 -0.53 -10.40 -11.96
CA GLY A 353 -1.08 -9.83 -13.18
C GLY A 353 -0.51 -8.46 -13.56
N SER A 354 0.63 -8.06 -12.98
CA SER A 354 1.28 -6.76 -13.19
C SER A 354 0.34 -5.57 -12.96
N PRO A 355 -0.26 -5.46 -11.76
CA PRO A 355 -1.23 -4.41 -11.45
C PRO A 355 -0.60 -3.01 -11.52
N ARG A 356 -1.40 -2.00 -11.85
CA ARG A 356 -0.96 -0.60 -11.83
C ARG A 356 -0.39 -0.24 -10.45
N PHE A 357 0.69 0.54 -10.43
CA PHE A 357 1.29 1.07 -9.22
C PHE A 357 1.31 2.60 -9.20
N SER A 358 1.41 3.16 -7.99
CA SER A 358 1.72 4.56 -7.75
C SER A 358 3.20 4.73 -7.41
N ASN A 359 3.84 5.75 -8.01
CA ASN A 359 5.21 6.11 -7.66
C ASN A 359 5.23 6.87 -6.33
N VAL A 360 6.05 6.43 -5.38
CA VAL A 360 6.13 7.00 -4.02
C VAL A 360 7.58 7.19 -3.57
N PRO A 361 7.86 8.12 -2.64
CA PRO A 361 9.18 8.22 -2.02
C PRO A 361 9.46 7.04 -1.07
N ALA A 362 10.74 6.80 -0.77
CA ALA A 362 11.17 5.76 0.17
C ALA A 362 10.57 5.93 1.57
N GLY A 363 10.41 7.18 2.03
CA GLY A 363 9.80 7.51 3.32
C GLY A 363 8.37 6.99 3.45
N ARG A 364 7.61 6.96 2.34
CA ARG A 364 6.25 6.41 2.32
C ARG A 364 6.25 4.92 2.66
N ILE A 365 7.18 4.14 2.10
CA ILE A 365 7.28 2.70 2.37
C ILE A 365 7.77 2.46 3.80
N ALA A 366 8.81 3.17 4.22
CA ALA A 366 9.42 3.02 5.55
C ALA A 366 8.47 3.40 6.70
N GLY A 367 7.51 4.31 6.46
CA GLY A 367 6.50 4.71 7.44
C GLY A 367 5.32 3.74 7.58
N LEU A 368 5.23 2.68 6.78
CA LEU A 368 4.14 1.71 6.85
C LEU A 368 4.37 0.65 7.96
N PRO A 369 3.30 0.12 8.57
CA PRO A 369 3.40 -0.97 9.55
C PRO A 369 4.10 -2.22 9.01
N ASN A 370 4.85 -2.92 9.85
CA ASN A 370 5.52 -4.17 9.47
C ASN A 370 4.63 -5.42 9.56
N VAL A 371 3.39 -5.27 10.04
CA VAL A 371 2.42 -6.34 10.27
C VAL A 371 1.07 -5.87 9.74
N PRO A 372 0.29 -6.73 9.05
CA PRO A 372 -1.02 -6.31 8.55
C PRO A 372 -1.97 -6.04 9.73
N ALA A 373 -2.94 -5.16 9.49
CA ALA A 373 -4.01 -4.88 10.45
C ALA A 373 -4.84 -6.14 10.76
N ASP A 374 -5.39 -6.18 11.97
CA ASP A 374 -6.27 -7.25 12.40
C ASP A 374 -7.53 -7.33 11.52
N GLY A 375 -8.00 -8.56 11.28
CA GLY A 375 -9.10 -8.82 10.37
C GLY A 375 -8.71 -8.84 8.89
N THR A 376 -7.42 -8.69 8.56
CA THR A 376 -6.95 -8.85 7.17
C THR A 376 -6.99 -10.32 6.76
N TYR A 377 -7.71 -10.64 5.68
CA TYR A 377 -7.74 -11.98 5.07
C TYR A 377 -6.82 -12.05 3.86
N LEU A 378 -5.93 -13.05 3.86
CA LEU A 378 -4.90 -13.26 2.84
C LEU A 378 -5.11 -14.62 2.18
N ARG A 379 -5.03 -14.68 0.85
CA ARG A 379 -5.01 -15.95 0.11
C ARG A 379 -3.68 -16.13 -0.58
N ASP A 380 -3.02 -17.26 -0.33
CA ASP A 380 -1.80 -17.61 -1.05
C ASP A 380 -2.14 -17.89 -2.53
N LEU A 381 -1.44 -17.21 -3.43
CA LEU A 381 -1.56 -17.43 -4.88
C LEU A 381 -1.13 -18.83 -5.34
N THR A 382 -0.24 -19.48 -4.59
CA THR A 382 0.38 -20.74 -4.98
C THR A 382 -0.54 -21.93 -4.73
N ASP A 383 -1.13 -22.04 -3.54
CA ASP A 383 -1.93 -23.20 -3.12
C ASP A 383 -3.39 -22.85 -2.79
N GLY A 384 -3.75 -21.56 -2.75
CA GLY A 384 -5.10 -21.11 -2.44
C GLY A 384 -5.46 -21.13 -0.96
N ALA A 385 -4.52 -21.42 -0.06
CA ALA A 385 -4.73 -21.39 1.39
C ALA A 385 -5.12 -19.99 1.86
N VAL A 386 -6.13 -19.91 2.73
CA VAL A 386 -6.64 -18.64 3.27
C VAL A 386 -6.21 -18.47 4.72
N TRP A 387 -5.79 -17.25 5.07
CA TRP A 387 -5.27 -16.89 6.37
C TRP A 387 -5.96 -15.63 6.88
N VAL A 388 -6.14 -15.52 8.20
CA VAL A 388 -6.58 -14.28 8.86
C VAL A 388 -5.45 -13.76 9.75
N ILE A 389 -5.31 -12.43 9.82
CA ILE A 389 -4.37 -11.74 10.71
C ILE A 389 -5.10 -11.27 11.97
N VAL A 390 -4.54 -11.61 13.14
CA VAL A 390 -5.08 -11.19 14.44
C VAL A 390 -3.94 -11.04 15.46
N GLY A 391 -3.87 -9.91 16.15
CA GLY A 391 -2.77 -9.58 17.07
C GLY A 391 -1.40 -9.76 16.43
N GLY A 392 -1.30 -9.46 15.13
CA GLY A 392 -0.11 -9.65 14.31
C GLY A 392 0.31 -11.09 14.01
N ALA A 393 -0.53 -12.07 14.34
CA ALA A 393 -0.32 -13.48 14.01
C ALA A 393 -1.12 -13.88 12.78
N LYS A 394 -0.58 -14.81 11.97
CA LYS A 394 -1.35 -15.48 10.91
C LYS A 394 -2.00 -16.76 11.45
N TYR A 395 -3.25 -16.98 11.08
CA TYR A 395 -3.97 -18.23 11.34
C TYR A 395 -4.53 -18.80 10.04
N HIS A 396 -4.18 -20.05 9.74
CA HIS A 396 -4.68 -20.77 8.56
C HIS A 396 -6.13 -21.19 8.78
N LEU A 397 -7.00 -20.86 7.84
CA LEU A 397 -8.41 -21.21 7.88
C LEU A 397 -8.65 -22.50 7.10
N SER A 398 -9.29 -23.48 7.74
CA SER A 398 -9.87 -24.60 7.02
C SER A 398 -11.01 -24.11 6.09
N PRO A 399 -11.36 -24.88 5.04
CA PRO A 399 -12.48 -24.54 4.17
C PRO A 399 -13.81 -24.36 4.91
N GLN A 400 -14.02 -25.10 6.01
CA GLN A 400 -15.21 -24.98 6.84
C GLN A 400 -15.21 -23.68 7.65
N GLU A 401 -14.11 -23.34 8.31
CA GLU A 401 -13.97 -22.08 9.05
C GLU A 401 -14.16 -20.88 8.11
N PHE A 402 -13.48 -20.88 6.94
CA PHE A 402 -13.60 -19.79 5.98
C PHE A 402 -15.01 -19.68 5.38
N GLY A 403 -15.57 -20.77 4.86
CA GLY A 403 -16.80 -20.72 4.08
C GLY A 403 -18.08 -20.74 4.91
N THR A 404 -18.11 -21.51 6.01
CA THR A 404 -19.33 -21.73 6.81
C THR A 404 -19.34 -20.89 8.08
N GLU A 405 -18.24 -20.86 8.85
CA GLU A 405 -18.23 -20.10 10.11
C GLU A 405 -18.11 -18.60 9.87
N LEU A 406 -17.24 -18.18 8.96
CA LEU A 406 -16.99 -16.76 8.66
C LEU A 406 -17.75 -16.23 7.44
N GLU A 407 -18.54 -17.09 6.78
CA GLU A 407 -19.35 -16.74 5.59
C GLU A 407 -18.54 -16.21 4.39
N GLY A 408 -17.28 -16.65 4.25
CA GLY A 408 -16.44 -16.34 3.08
C GLY A 408 -16.07 -14.87 2.96
N PRO A 409 -15.36 -14.28 3.95
CA PRO A 409 -14.99 -12.87 3.91
C PRO A 409 -14.08 -12.55 2.71
N PRO A 410 -14.08 -11.29 2.22
CA PRO A 410 -13.21 -10.88 1.14
C PRO A 410 -11.74 -11.04 1.55
N PHE A 411 -10.93 -11.58 0.65
CA PHE A 411 -9.50 -11.79 0.85
C PHE A 411 -8.68 -11.09 -0.23
N THR A 412 -7.41 -10.83 0.07
CA THR A 412 -6.43 -10.34 -0.90
C THR A 412 -5.47 -11.46 -1.30
N ASN A 413 -5.25 -11.63 -2.60
CA ASN A 413 -4.23 -12.53 -3.11
C ASN A 413 -2.83 -11.99 -2.81
N VAL A 414 -1.97 -12.82 -2.25
CA VAL A 414 -0.57 -12.47 -1.94
C VAL A 414 0.37 -13.59 -2.37
N PRO A 415 1.65 -13.29 -2.69
CA PRO A 415 2.66 -14.32 -2.87
C PRO A 415 2.92 -15.09 -1.59
N THR A 416 3.35 -16.35 -1.69
CA THR A 416 3.76 -17.18 -0.54
C THR A 416 4.82 -16.46 0.31
N GLY A 417 5.74 -15.73 -0.31
CA GLY A 417 6.76 -14.95 0.37
C GLY A 417 6.18 -13.92 1.36
N PHE A 418 5.06 -13.27 1.03
CA PHE A 418 4.35 -12.35 1.93
C PHE A 418 3.97 -13.04 3.24
N LEU A 419 3.38 -14.24 3.14
CA LEU A 419 2.93 -15.04 4.29
C LEU A 419 4.11 -15.58 5.08
N THR A 420 5.20 -16.00 4.42
CA THR A 420 6.39 -16.48 5.12
C THR A 420 7.03 -15.42 5.99
N GLY A 421 6.99 -14.15 5.58
CA GLY A 421 7.49 -13.04 6.40
C GLY A 421 6.62 -12.70 7.62
N ILE A 422 5.50 -13.40 7.84
CA ILE A 422 4.69 -13.29 9.07
C ILE A 422 4.97 -14.53 9.92
N ASP A 423 5.88 -14.39 10.88
CA ASP A 423 6.39 -15.52 11.67
C ASP A 423 5.45 -15.95 12.79
N ARG A 424 4.68 -15.01 13.33
CA ARG A 424 3.85 -15.24 14.52
C ARG A 424 2.60 -16.07 14.18
N THR A 425 2.35 -17.11 14.97
CA THR A 425 1.20 -18.03 14.80
C THR A 425 0.18 -17.95 15.92
N LEU A 426 0.47 -17.23 17.01
CA LEU A 426 -0.48 -16.94 18.10
C LEU A 426 -0.51 -15.41 18.33
N PRO A 427 -1.70 -14.79 18.50
CA PRO A 427 -1.83 -13.34 18.63
C PRO A 427 -1.05 -12.79 19.84
N SER A 428 -0.38 -11.64 19.70
CA SER A 428 0.24 -10.98 20.86
C SER A 428 -0.72 -10.16 21.69
N THR A 429 -1.67 -9.51 21.06
CA THR A 429 -2.58 -8.59 21.72
C THR A 429 -3.84 -8.49 20.90
N GLY A 430 -4.98 -8.27 21.53
CA GLY A 430 -6.19 -7.94 20.81
C GLY A 430 -7.43 -8.52 21.45
N PHE A 431 -8.55 -8.31 20.77
CA PHE A 431 -9.86 -8.78 21.20
C PHE A 431 -10.44 -9.64 20.09
N MET A 432 -10.98 -10.80 20.46
CA MET A 432 -11.47 -11.79 19.53
C MET A 432 -12.87 -12.25 19.92
N ARG A 433 -13.68 -12.60 18.93
CA ARG A 433 -15.00 -13.21 19.13
C ARG A 433 -15.30 -14.21 18.03
N SER A 434 -15.87 -15.36 18.41
CA SER A 434 -16.38 -16.33 17.44
C SER A 434 -17.74 -15.91 16.90
N PRO A 435 -18.05 -16.11 15.60
CA PRO A 435 -19.40 -15.99 15.08
C PRO A 435 -20.40 -16.78 15.94
N GLY A 436 -21.52 -16.15 16.30
CA GLY A 436 -22.57 -16.77 17.13
C GLY A 436 -22.26 -16.89 18.62
N ASP A 437 -21.05 -16.55 19.08
CA ASP A 437 -20.70 -16.47 20.50
C ASP A 437 -20.78 -15.01 20.99
N ALA A 438 -21.41 -14.80 22.14
CA ALA A 438 -21.45 -13.49 22.78
C ALA A 438 -20.15 -13.14 23.52
N THR A 439 -19.32 -14.15 23.82
CA THR A 439 -18.10 -14.03 24.61
C THR A 439 -17.01 -13.30 23.82
N VAL A 440 -16.52 -12.20 24.37
CA VAL A 440 -15.32 -11.52 23.87
C VAL A 440 -14.10 -12.04 24.62
N TRP A 441 -13.05 -12.41 23.90
CA TRP A 441 -11.78 -12.87 24.45
C TRP A 441 -10.73 -11.79 24.35
N GLN A 442 -10.11 -11.43 25.46
CA GLN A 442 -8.87 -10.65 25.45
C GLN A 442 -7.68 -11.59 25.26
N VAL A 443 -6.75 -11.21 24.39
CA VAL A 443 -5.48 -11.94 24.21
C VAL A 443 -4.29 -11.09 24.59
N VAL A 444 -3.35 -11.70 25.31
CA VAL A 444 -2.05 -11.13 25.66
C VAL A 444 -0.98 -12.21 25.52
N ASN A 445 -0.01 -11.97 24.62
CA ASN A 445 1.10 -12.82 24.21
C ASN A 445 0.77 -14.31 24.25
N GLY A 446 -0.14 -14.72 23.34
CA GLY A 446 -0.58 -16.09 23.18
C GLY A 446 -1.62 -16.59 24.19
N ALA A 447 -1.93 -15.84 25.25
CA ALA A 447 -2.89 -16.26 26.27
C ALA A 447 -4.24 -15.57 26.15
N GLY A 448 -5.31 -16.36 26.23
CA GLY A 448 -6.69 -15.91 26.16
C GLY A 448 -7.36 -15.76 27.53
N HIS A 449 -8.27 -14.80 27.66
CA HIS A 449 -9.18 -14.66 28.79
C HIS A 449 -10.58 -14.30 28.28
N PRO A 450 -11.61 -15.11 28.56
CA PRO A 450 -12.98 -14.74 28.23
C PRO A 450 -13.42 -13.61 29.17
N LEU A 451 -13.90 -12.52 28.61
CA LEU A 451 -14.35 -11.35 29.35
C LEU A 451 -15.81 -11.51 29.76
N SER A 452 -16.09 -11.26 31.04
CA SER A 452 -17.45 -10.92 31.46
C SER A 452 -17.86 -9.53 30.94
N ASP A 453 -19.16 -9.24 30.90
CA ASP A 453 -19.67 -7.92 30.50
C ASP A 453 -19.09 -6.76 31.33
N ALA A 454 -18.81 -7.01 32.61
CA ALA A 454 -18.22 -6.03 33.50
C ALA A 454 -16.74 -5.78 33.18
N GLU A 455 -15.96 -6.83 32.92
CA GLU A 455 -14.55 -6.71 32.52
C GLU A 455 -14.41 -6.06 31.14
N TRP A 456 -15.28 -6.42 30.19
CA TRP A 456 -15.28 -5.79 28.87
C TRP A 456 -15.62 -4.30 28.95
N ALA A 457 -16.50 -3.90 29.87
CA ALA A 457 -16.78 -2.49 30.16
C ALA A 457 -15.60 -1.76 30.81
N GLN A 458 -14.80 -2.41 31.66
CA GLN A 458 -13.58 -1.82 32.25
C GLN A 458 -12.50 -1.51 31.21
N LEU A 459 -12.54 -2.18 30.05
CA LEU A 459 -11.63 -1.96 28.94
C LEU A 459 -12.20 -0.99 27.87
N ASP A 460 -13.31 -0.31 28.17
CA ASP A 460 -14.05 0.57 27.24
C ASP A 460 -14.66 -0.15 26.03
N ARG A 461 -15.03 -1.43 26.20
CA ARG A 461 -15.73 -2.25 25.19
C ARG A 461 -15.07 -2.23 23.80
N PRO A 462 -13.79 -2.61 23.68
CA PRO A 462 -13.08 -2.62 22.41
C PRO A 462 -13.76 -3.55 21.41
N GLU A 463 -13.74 -3.14 20.14
CA GLU A 463 -14.30 -3.93 19.04
C GLU A 463 -13.47 -5.20 18.82
N PRO A 464 -14.09 -6.40 18.91
CA PRO A 464 -13.38 -7.65 18.69
C PRO A 464 -13.27 -7.97 17.21
N THR A 465 -12.13 -8.53 16.81
CA THR A 465 -11.98 -9.19 15.52
C THR A 465 -12.77 -10.48 15.51
N THR A 466 -13.55 -10.70 14.45
CA THR A 466 -14.30 -11.95 14.28
C THR A 466 -13.37 -13.05 13.77
N VAL A 467 -13.31 -14.17 14.48
CA VAL A 467 -12.35 -15.27 14.24
C VAL A 467 -13.03 -16.63 14.42
N PRO A 468 -12.53 -17.72 13.82
CA PRO A 468 -13.12 -19.04 14.05
C PRO A 468 -12.83 -19.54 15.48
N ALA A 469 -13.71 -20.41 15.99
CA ALA A 469 -13.54 -21.01 17.33
C ALA A 469 -12.24 -21.81 17.46
N GLY A 470 -11.75 -22.38 16.36
CA GLY A 470 -10.48 -23.10 16.29
C GLY A 470 -9.26 -22.26 16.71
N LEU A 471 -9.24 -20.96 16.40
CA LEU A 471 -8.16 -20.07 16.83
C LEU A 471 -8.21 -19.83 18.36
N ILE A 472 -9.41 -19.58 18.90
CA ILE A 472 -9.60 -19.36 20.35
C ILE A 472 -9.15 -20.59 21.14
N ALA A 473 -9.45 -21.80 20.64
CA ALA A 473 -9.07 -23.05 21.28
C ALA A 473 -7.55 -23.30 21.35
N ARG A 474 -6.74 -22.56 20.57
CA ARG A 474 -5.26 -22.66 20.60
C ARG A 474 -4.60 -21.76 21.62
N LEU A 475 -5.34 -20.84 22.23
CA LEU A 475 -4.78 -19.88 23.18
C LEU A 475 -4.38 -20.56 24.49
N GLY A 476 -3.26 -20.12 25.06
CA GLY A 476 -2.83 -20.51 26.39
C GLY A 476 -3.60 -19.80 27.50
N THR A 477 -3.34 -20.17 28.75
CA THR A 477 -3.89 -19.48 29.93
C THR A 477 -2.97 -18.39 30.47
N VAL A 478 -1.66 -18.57 30.36
CA VAL A 478 -0.64 -17.64 30.87
C VAL A 478 0.12 -17.01 29.70
N PRO A 479 0.25 -15.67 29.64
CA PRO A 479 1.03 -15.00 28.60
C PRO A 479 2.48 -15.46 28.56
N ASP A 480 3.15 -15.24 27.43
CA ASP A 480 4.60 -15.48 27.34
C ASP A 480 5.39 -14.69 28.39
N ASP A 481 6.50 -15.25 28.84
CA ASP A 481 7.38 -14.61 29.82
C ASP A 481 7.93 -13.27 29.30
N GLY A 482 8.06 -12.31 30.21
CA GLY A 482 8.41 -10.92 29.92
C GLY A 482 7.20 -10.03 29.63
N SER A 483 5.99 -10.59 29.49
CA SER A 483 4.76 -9.80 29.34
C SER A 483 4.55 -8.85 30.52
N LEU A 484 4.18 -7.60 30.23
CA LEU A 484 3.83 -6.59 31.23
C LEU A 484 2.33 -6.30 31.17
N LEU A 485 1.69 -6.41 32.32
CA LEU A 485 0.24 -6.35 32.47
C LEU A 485 -0.11 -5.27 33.48
N ARG A 486 -1.00 -4.33 33.13
CA ARG A 486 -1.51 -3.33 34.07
C ARG A 486 -2.94 -3.66 34.46
N ASP A 487 -3.20 -3.75 35.75
CA ASP A 487 -4.57 -3.87 36.28
C ASP A 487 -5.32 -2.54 36.06
N VAL A 488 -6.38 -2.58 35.25
CA VAL A 488 -7.17 -1.37 34.93
C VAL A 488 -7.91 -0.77 36.12
N THR A 489 -8.05 -1.49 37.23
CA THR A 489 -8.82 -1.03 38.40
C THR A 489 -7.99 -0.24 39.41
N ASN A 490 -6.69 -0.52 39.49
CA ASN A 490 -5.80 0.08 40.49
C ASN A 490 -4.47 0.58 39.91
N GLY A 491 -4.17 0.33 38.64
CA GLY A 491 -2.96 0.75 37.96
C GLY A 491 -1.71 -0.06 38.27
N ALA A 492 -1.80 -1.15 39.06
CA ALA A 492 -0.67 -1.98 39.42
C ALA A 492 -0.11 -2.72 38.20
N VAL A 493 1.19 -2.59 37.98
CA VAL A 493 1.90 -3.25 36.89
C VAL A 493 2.47 -4.58 37.39
N HIS A 494 2.34 -5.62 36.57
CA HIS A 494 2.84 -6.96 36.83
C HIS A 494 3.67 -7.45 35.66
N GLN A 495 4.77 -8.12 35.93
CA GLN A 495 5.57 -8.82 34.93
C GLN A 495 5.31 -10.33 35.02
N VAL A 496 5.15 -10.99 33.88
CA VAL A 496 5.12 -12.45 33.80
C VAL A 496 6.56 -12.97 33.75
N VAL A 497 6.95 -13.79 34.72
CA VAL A 497 8.28 -14.41 34.81
C VAL A 497 8.10 -15.88 35.16
N GLY A 498 8.65 -16.79 34.35
CA GLY A 498 8.45 -18.23 34.47
C GLY A 498 7.01 -18.64 34.73
N ARG A 499 6.09 -18.08 33.94
CA ARG A 499 4.63 -18.33 33.97
C ARG A 499 3.91 -17.88 35.24
N ALA A 500 4.56 -17.11 36.10
CA ALA A 500 3.96 -16.49 37.27
C ALA A 500 3.91 -14.96 37.12
N ARG A 501 2.95 -14.30 37.77
CA ARG A 501 2.88 -12.84 37.80
C ARG A 501 3.68 -12.32 38.99
N ARG A 502 4.45 -11.25 38.78
CA ARG A 502 5.17 -10.52 39.81
C ARG A 502 4.75 -9.06 39.76
N HIS A 503 4.21 -8.55 40.86
CA HIS A 503 3.94 -7.12 41.00
C HIS A 503 5.25 -6.30 40.91
N LEU A 504 5.22 -5.18 40.19
CA LEU A 504 6.33 -4.24 40.09
C LEU A 504 6.02 -2.98 40.89
N SER A 505 6.96 -2.54 41.73
CA SER A 505 6.93 -1.19 42.28
C SER A 505 7.19 -0.15 41.18
N ALA A 506 6.91 1.12 41.46
CA ALA A 506 7.20 2.21 40.52
C ALA A 506 8.70 2.28 40.16
N ASP A 507 9.58 2.11 41.15
CA ASP A 507 11.03 2.12 40.96
C ASP A 507 11.51 0.93 40.12
N GLU A 508 10.93 -0.26 40.34
CA GLU A 508 11.25 -1.47 39.58
C GLU A 508 10.80 -1.35 38.12
N TYR A 509 9.62 -0.77 37.87
CA TYR A 509 9.15 -0.51 36.51
C TYR A 509 10.00 0.56 35.80
N ALA A 510 10.43 1.59 36.52
CA ALA A 510 11.38 2.59 36.01
C ALA A 510 12.75 1.98 35.69
N GLU A 511 13.23 0.99 36.46
CA GLU A 511 14.47 0.25 36.18
C GLU A 511 14.41 -0.49 34.82
N LEU A 512 13.22 -0.90 34.39
CA LEU A 512 12.99 -1.47 33.06
C LEU A 512 12.97 -0.43 31.94
N GLY A 513 13.00 0.87 32.28
CA GLY A 513 12.85 1.97 31.32
C GLY A 513 11.41 2.20 30.87
N GLU A 514 10.44 1.88 31.75
CA GLU A 514 9.00 2.06 31.53
C GLU A 514 8.49 1.50 30.18
N PRO A 515 8.83 0.24 29.83
CA PRO A 515 8.39 -0.39 28.59
C PRO A 515 6.85 -0.55 28.57
N PRO A 516 6.22 -0.55 27.38
CA PRO A 516 4.77 -0.63 27.28
C PRO A 516 4.20 -1.90 27.93
N PHE A 517 3.04 -1.74 28.58
CA PHE A 517 2.24 -2.82 29.15
C PHE A 517 0.91 -2.97 28.41
N VAL A 518 0.20 -4.06 28.68
CA VAL A 518 -1.17 -4.28 28.22
C VAL A 518 -2.13 -4.14 29.39
N ASP A 519 -3.18 -3.34 29.21
CA ASP A 519 -4.27 -3.20 30.16
C ASP A 519 -5.10 -4.48 30.24
N VAL A 520 -5.29 -5.00 31.45
CA VAL A 520 -6.04 -6.24 31.68
C VAL A 520 -6.98 -6.11 32.89
N PRO A 521 -8.13 -6.80 32.88
CA PRO A 521 -9.02 -6.82 34.03
C PRO A 521 -8.43 -7.68 35.16
N PRO A 522 -8.88 -7.48 36.41
CA PRO A 522 -8.42 -8.27 37.56
C PRO A 522 -8.62 -9.78 37.38
N GLY A 523 -9.69 -10.20 36.69
CA GLY A 523 -9.97 -11.61 36.40
C GLY A 523 -8.92 -12.24 35.47
N PHE A 524 -8.36 -11.47 34.53
CA PHE A 524 -7.25 -11.93 33.71
C PHE A 524 -6.02 -12.19 34.58
N LEU A 525 -5.70 -11.27 35.50
CA LEU A 525 -4.54 -11.46 36.38
C LEU A 525 -4.75 -12.63 37.33
N ALA A 526 -5.97 -12.87 37.83
CA ALA A 526 -6.28 -13.90 38.80
C ALA A 526 -6.02 -15.34 38.29
N LYS A 527 -5.95 -15.55 36.97
CA LYS A 527 -5.61 -16.84 36.37
C LYS A 527 -4.09 -17.15 36.39
N ILE A 528 -3.26 -16.14 36.68
CA ILE A 528 -1.80 -16.25 36.71
C ILE A 528 -1.37 -16.37 38.17
N THR A 529 -0.55 -17.36 38.49
CA THR A 529 -0.13 -17.64 39.87
C THR A 529 0.87 -16.61 40.40
N ASP A 530 0.81 -16.33 41.71
CA ASP A 530 1.72 -15.43 42.46
C ASP A 530 2.97 -16.16 43.00
N THR A 531 3.45 -17.19 42.32
CA THR A 531 4.55 -18.04 42.81
C THR A 531 5.90 -17.57 42.30
N THR A 532 6.96 -17.65 43.12
CA THR A 532 8.33 -17.48 42.62
C THR A 532 8.56 -18.46 41.46
N PRO A 533 9.09 -18.01 40.32
CA PRO A 533 9.22 -18.87 39.14
C PRO A 533 10.08 -20.09 39.46
N GLN A 534 9.51 -21.29 39.35
CA GLN A 534 10.25 -22.54 39.48
C GLN A 534 10.51 -23.09 38.08
N GLY A 535 11.78 -23.09 37.65
CA GLY A 535 12.14 -23.61 36.34
C GLY A 535 13.49 -23.11 35.86
N ALA A 536 13.81 -23.52 34.63
CA ALA A 536 15.06 -23.21 33.94
C ALA A 536 14.90 -21.91 33.12
N LEU A 537 15.19 -20.74 33.73
CA LEU A 537 15.00 -19.43 33.10
C LEU A 537 16.33 -18.76 32.76
N PHE A 538 16.26 -17.79 31.85
CA PHE A 538 17.35 -16.84 31.62
C PHE A 538 16.82 -15.43 31.89
N LEU A 539 17.37 -14.77 32.89
CA LEU A 539 16.96 -13.45 33.34
C LEU A 539 18.09 -12.45 33.11
N ARG A 540 17.78 -11.25 32.62
CA ARG A 540 18.77 -10.21 32.35
C ARG A 540 18.50 -9.00 33.23
N ASP A 541 19.51 -8.55 33.97
CA ASP A 541 19.38 -7.36 34.81
C ASP A 541 19.52 -6.05 34.00
N GLY A 542 19.41 -4.91 34.70
CA GLY A 542 19.61 -3.58 34.12
C GLY A 542 21.02 -3.28 33.60
N THR A 543 22.04 -4.06 34.00
CA THR A 543 23.42 -3.93 33.52
C THR A 543 23.67 -4.71 32.22
N GLY A 544 22.74 -5.61 31.86
CA GLY A 544 22.87 -6.53 30.73
C GLY A 544 23.44 -7.90 31.10
N THR A 545 23.74 -8.15 32.38
CA THR A 545 24.23 -9.46 32.84
C THR A 545 23.10 -10.48 32.81
N VAL A 546 23.32 -11.59 32.11
CA VAL A 546 22.35 -12.69 32.03
C VAL A 546 22.61 -13.66 33.18
N HIS A 547 21.53 -14.11 33.81
CA HIS A 547 21.52 -15.06 34.90
C HIS A 547 20.72 -16.29 34.49
N ARG A 548 21.30 -17.47 34.66
CA ARG A 548 20.59 -18.74 34.55
C ARG A 548 19.92 -19.04 35.88
N VAL A 549 18.60 -19.19 35.88
CA VAL A 549 17.86 -19.67 37.05
C VAL A 549 17.60 -21.15 36.89
N VAL A 550 17.90 -21.94 37.92
CA VAL A 550 17.59 -23.37 37.99
C VAL A 550 16.97 -23.66 39.36
N ASN A 551 15.70 -24.07 39.36
CA ASN A 551 14.97 -24.55 40.54
C ASN A 551 15.22 -23.72 41.80
N GLY A 552 15.04 -22.40 41.69
CA GLY A 552 15.15 -21.45 42.81
C GLY A 552 16.52 -20.82 43.01
N ALA A 553 17.56 -21.25 42.29
CA ALA A 553 18.88 -20.63 42.34
C ALA A 553 19.23 -19.86 41.06
N LYS A 554 19.93 -18.73 41.19
CA LYS A 554 20.45 -17.94 40.07
C LYS A 554 21.97 -18.08 39.96
N PHE A 555 22.45 -18.07 38.72
CA PHE A 555 23.87 -18.02 38.41
C PHE A 555 24.13 -16.99 37.32
N ALA A 556 24.97 -15.99 37.60
CA ALA A 556 25.41 -15.03 36.59
C ALA A 556 26.22 -15.76 35.50
N LEU A 557 25.98 -15.44 34.23
CA LEU A 557 26.64 -16.01 33.06
C LEU A 557 27.65 -15.02 32.49
N ASP A 558 28.84 -15.50 32.16
CA ASP A 558 29.79 -14.75 31.36
C ASP A 558 29.61 -15.04 29.86
N ALA A 559 30.46 -14.43 29.03
CA ALA A 559 30.41 -14.60 27.59
C ALA A 559 30.69 -16.05 27.13
N ALA A 560 31.54 -16.79 27.86
CA ALA A 560 31.84 -18.18 27.54
C ALA A 560 30.64 -19.08 27.89
N ASP A 561 29.97 -18.84 29.02
CA ASP A 561 28.78 -19.61 29.37
C ASP A 561 27.63 -19.36 28.40
N LEU A 562 27.39 -18.10 28.02
CA LEU A 562 26.38 -17.76 27.02
C LEU A 562 26.67 -18.44 25.68
N SER A 563 27.94 -18.47 25.25
CA SER A 563 28.33 -19.17 24.04
C SER A 563 28.12 -20.69 24.16
N ALA A 564 28.47 -21.29 25.30
CA ALA A 564 28.31 -22.72 25.54
C ALA A 564 26.83 -23.14 25.60
N LEU A 565 25.95 -22.26 26.08
CA LEU A 565 24.51 -22.46 26.16
C LEU A 565 23.76 -22.01 24.88
N GLY A 566 24.48 -21.61 23.82
CA GLY A 566 23.90 -21.28 22.52
C GLY A 566 23.21 -19.91 22.45
N GLY A 567 23.53 -18.96 23.33
CA GLY A 567 22.98 -17.62 23.34
C GLY A 567 21.47 -17.57 23.59
N PRO A 568 20.98 -18.12 24.71
CA PRO A 568 19.56 -18.28 24.96
C PRO A 568 18.85 -16.92 25.12
N PRO A 569 17.57 -16.80 24.69
CA PRO A 569 16.79 -15.59 24.93
C PRO A 569 16.61 -15.37 26.44
N SER A 570 16.68 -14.12 26.88
CA SER A 570 16.61 -13.75 28.29
C SER A 570 15.54 -12.68 28.54
N ILE A 571 14.83 -12.80 29.65
CA ILE A 571 13.80 -11.85 30.08
C ILE A 571 14.46 -10.73 30.88
N ARG A 572 14.26 -9.47 30.48
CA ARG A 572 14.75 -8.33 31.28
C ARG A 572 13.92 -8.19 32.54
N VAL A 573 14.56 -8.16 33.71
CA VAL A 573 13.89 -8.06 35.02
C VAL A 573 14.57 -7.00 35.90
N PRO A 574 13.84 -6.37 36.84
CA PRO A 574 14.45 -5.52 37.87
C PRO A 574 15.41 -6.31 38.77
N ALA A 575 16.43 -5.67 39.33
CA ALA A 575 17.39 -6.30 40.24
C ALA A 575 16.70 -7.02 41.42
N ALA A 576 15.65 -6.41 41.97
CA ALA A 576 14.85 -6.99 43.05
C ALA A 576 14.12 -8.30 42.66
N THR A 577 13.96 -8.59 41.37
CA THR A 577 13.45 -9.90 40.91
C THR A 577 14.52 -10.97 41.04
N LEU A 578 15.78 -10.64 40.77
CA LEU A 578 16.89 -11.58 40.95
C LEU A 578 17.09 -11.92 42.42
N GLU A 579 16.84 -10.99 43.34
CA GLU A 579 16.96 -11.22 44.79
C GLU A 579 15.94 -12.22 45.35
N LEU A 580 14.94 -12.64 44.56
CA LEU A 580 14.03 -13.72 44.91
C LEU A 580 14.67 -15.12 44.81
N PHE A 581 15.81 -15.24 44.12
CA PHE A 581 16.49 -16.51 43.89
C PHE A 581 17.73 -16.65 44.77
N GLY A 582 17.90 -17.85 45.35
CA GLY A 582 19.08 -18.21 46.12
C GLY A 582 20.29 -18.54 45.24
N THR A 583 21.30 -19.17 45.84
CA THR A 583 22.54 -19.58 45.15
C THR A 583 22.68 -21.10 45.01
N VAL A 584 21.83 -21.88 45.70
CA VAL A 584 21.85 -23.35 45.68
C VAL A 584 20.50 -23.85 45.17
N PRO A 585 20.45 -24.66 44.09
CA PRO A 585 19.19 -25.19 43.58
C PRO A 585 18.47 -26.04 44.62
N ALA A 586 17.15 -26.15 44.54
CA ALA A 586 16.38 -27.01 45.44
C ALA A 586 16.83 -28.48 45.36
N ASP A 587 16.71 -29.21 46.47
CA ASP A 587 17.00 -30.64 46.51
C ASP A 587 16.16 -31.42 45.48
N GLY A 588 16.78 -32.43 44.87
CA GLY A 588 16.25 -33.19 43.74
C GLY A 588 16.54 -32.57 42.38
N SER A 589 17.09 -31.34 42.30
CA SER A 589 17.43 -30.70 41.02
C SER A 589 18.47 -31.52 40.23
N LEU A 590 18.22 -31.72 38.94
CA LEU A 590 19.13 -32.39 38.02
C LEU A 590 19.82 -31.35 37.13
N LEU A 591 21.15 -31.40 37.10
CA LEU A 591 22.02 -30.48 36.36
C LEU A 591 22.88 -31.27 35.37
N ARG A 592 22.91 -30.88 34.10
CA ARG A 592 23.76 -31.52 33.08
C ARG A 592 24.82 -30.53 32.60
N ASP A 593 26.08 -30.96 32.64
CA ASP A 593 27.15 -30.20 32.00
C ASP A 593 27.00 -30.29 30.48
N VAL A 594 26.93 -29.14 29.81
CA VAL A 594 26.87 -29.09 28.34
C VAL A 594 28.18 -29.50 27.67
N ALA A 595 29.31 -29.48 28.39
CA ALA A 595 30.61 -29.81 27.81
C ALA A 595 30.84 -31.32 27.63
N ASP A 596 30.50 -32.12 28.65
CA ASP A 596 30.77 -33.56 28.68
C ASP A 596 29.51 -34.44 28.87
N GLY A 597 28.36 -33.82 29.12
CA GLY A 597 27.09 -34.51 29.34
C GLY A 597 26.93 -35.13 30.73
N ALA A 598 27.86 -34.91 31.66
CA ALA A 598 27.77 -35.44 33.01
C ALA A 598 26.56 -34.86 33.75
N VAL A 599 25.82 -35.73 34.46
CA VAL A 599 24.61 -35.35 35.19
C VAL A 599 24.85 -35.39 36.69
N TRP A 600 24.37 -34.37 37.38
CA TRP A 600 24.50 -34.18 38.81
C TRP A 600 23.13 -33.95 39.44
N GLN A 601 22.92 -34.50 40.63
CA GLN A 601 21.73 -34.27 41.44
C GLN A 601 22.08 -33.41 42.65
N VAL A 602 21.27 -32.42 42.98
CA VAL A 602 21.39 -31.68 44.24
C VAL A 602 20.67 -32.45 45.35
N LEU A 603 21.38 -32.76 46.44
CA LEU A 603 20.85 -33.43 47.63
C LEU A 603 21.47 -32.80 48.88
N ASP A 604 20.63 -32.43 49.85
CA ASP A 604 21.02 -31.69 51.05
C ASP A 604 21.88 -30.44 50.72
N GLY A 605 21.52 -29.76 49.63
CA GLY A 605 22.23 -28.58 49.12
C GLY A 605 23.60 -28.85 48.48
N LYS A 606 23.93 -30.11 48.17
CA LYS A 606 25.21 -30.50 47.54
C LYS A 606 25.03 -31.25 46.24
N LYS A 607 25.94 -31.10 45.29
CA LYS A 607 25.94 -31.87 44.03
C LYS A 607 26.48 -33.30 44.25
N ARG A 608 25.77 -34.27 43.70
CA ARG A 608 26.15 -35.69 43.63
C ARG A 608 26.15 -36.13 42.17
N HIS A 609 27.27 -36.64 41.68
CA HIS A 609 27.36 -37.19 40.32
C HIS A 609 26.44 -38.41 40.18
N LEU A 610 25.71 -38.49 39.07
CA LEU A 610 24.87 -39.63 38.73
C LEU A 610 25.51 -40.48 37.64
N SER A 611 25.49 -41.80 37.83
CA SER A 611 25.75 -42.73 36.74
C SER A 611 24.59 -42.73 35.73
N PRO A 612 24.80 -43.20 34.48
CA PRO A 612 23.72 -43.29 33.49
C PRO A 612 22.52 -44.12 33.93
N GLU A 613 22.74 -45.17 34.74
CA GLU A 613 21.67 -46.02 35.28
C GLU A 613 20.83 -45.28 36.33
N GLU A 614 21.49 -44.54 37.25
CA GLU A 614 20.81 -43.70 38.24
C GLU A 614 20.03 -42.55 37.58
N PHE A 615 20.60 -41.91 36.55
CA PHE A 615 19.90 -40.88 35.80
C PHE A 615 18.71 -41.45 35.03
N GLY A 616 18.84 -42.64 34.42
CA GLY A 616 17.74 -43.32 33.74
C GLY A 616 16.54 -43.57 34.65
N ALA A 617 16.77 -43.81 35.94
CA ALA A 617 15.70 -43.96 36.94
C ALA A 617 15.05 -42.63 37.38
N LEU A 618 15.70 -41.48 37.11
CA LEU A 618 15.26 -40.14 37.52
C LEU A 618 14.81 -39.25 36.34
N ALA A 619 14.95 -39.73 35.10
CA ALA A 619 14.82 -38.94 33.88
C ALA A 619 13.44 -38.28 33.66
N GLU A 620 12.40 -38.71 34.37
CA GLU A 620 11.07 -38.10 34.31
C GLU A 620 11.02 -36.66 34.87
N HIS A 621 12.02 -36.23 35.65
CA HIS A 621 12.02 -34.93 36.34
C HIS A 621 12.59 -33.75 35.54
N GLY A 622 13.09 -33.98 34.32
CA GLY A 622 13.75 -32.96 33.51
C GLY A 622 15.13 -32.56 34.07
N CYS A 623 16.07 -32.22 33.18
CA CYS A 623 17.44 -31.89 33.55
C CYS A 623 17.83 -30.52 32.97
N ALA A 624 18.40 -29.64 33.80
CA ALA A 624 18.78 -28.31 33.39
C ALA A 624 20.22 -28.30 32.86
N ASP A 625 20.38 -27.82 31.63
CA ASP A 625 21.69 -27.57 31.04
C ASP A 625 22.39 -26.39 31.73
N VAL A 626 23.63 -26.64 32.13
CA VAL A 626 24.56 -25.72 32.82
C VAL A 626 25.98 -25.97 32.33
N THR A 627 26.90 -25.04 32.54
CA THR A 627 28.33 -25.25 32.25
C THR A 627 29.08 -25.79 33.48
N ALA A 628 30.23 -26.43 33.30
CA ALA A 628 31.17 -26.79 34.37
C ALA A 628 31.34 -25.70 35.45
N ARG A 629 31.53 -24.43 35.05
CA ARG A 629 31.70 -23.29 35.97
C ARG A 629 30.50 -23.09 36.90
N LEU A 630 29.29 -23.29 36.39
CA LEU A 630 28.05 -23.18 37.15
C LEU A 630 27.85 -24.39 38.06
N LEU A 631 28.22 -25.59 37.59
CA LEU A 631 28.25 -26.78 38.44
C LEU A 631 29.19 -26.59 39.63
N ASP A 632 30.35 -25.95 39.43
CA ASP A 632 31.31 -25.65 40.49
C ASP A 632 30.83 -24.60 41.49
N ALA A 633 29.82 -23.81 41.15
CA ALA A 633 29.17 -22.90 42.09
C ALA A 633 28.21 -23.63 43.06
N VAL A 634 27.83 -24.89 42.75
CA VAL A 634 27.05 -25.73 43.66
C VAL A 634 28.02 -26.50 44.59
N PRO A 635 27.85 -26.38 45.93
CA PRO A 635 28.68 -27.11 46.91
C PRO A 635 28.68 -28.62 46.69
#